data_AF-A0AA96CY03-F1
#
_entry.id   AF-A0AA96CY03-F1
#
_cell.length_a   1.000
_cell.length_b   1.000
_cell.length_c   1.000
_cell.angle_alpha   90.00
_cell.angle_beta   90.00
_cell.angle_gamma   90.00
#
_symmetry.space_group_name_H-M   'P 1'
#
loop_
_entity.id
_entity.type
_entity.pdbx_description
1 polymer ?
#
loop_
_entity_poly.entity_id
_entity_poly.type
_entity_poly.pdbx_seq_one_letter_code
_entity_poly.pdbx_strand_id
1 'polypeptide(L)'
;MQKECKNVYITTPIYYVNDVAHIGHAYTTIIADMLARYSRLIGHNTYLLTGTDEHGQKIAQSAEARGKTPKEYADEISGKFRALWDDFDITYDKFIRTTDEEHKVGVQQAFLKMYQNQDIYKGEYEGFYCVPCETFFPESQLADGEFCPECGRSTIVVKEESYFFKLSKYEDKLLKWYEENPDCILPRAKKNEIVNFVKNGLKDLSISRTSFDWGVKLPESMNEPKHVMYVWLDALLNYTTALGYGTDEKNMNFWPANIHLVGKDILRFHAIYWPAFLMSLNLPLPKHIAAHGWWTRDGEKMSKSKGNVVNPKEVADAYGLDAFRYFLLREVPFGQDGDFSQKALLDRINSDLGNDLGNLLNRIMGMSGKYFDFKVSSKDVLKFHKKELDEVNSIVSTLENYIYNMQINRYLEEIWKILTIGNKAINDYEPWNLIKDGKNDEAMALVALITNIMAKVALLLDSVMPHKIKDIATCLGIEISTQNYNKLILNNELLSDVKITKIDALFPRVEDILLAQPDVSDITVLQKDESKYESKDEPEALDLGDLNLITIDKFFETTIKVGTIIEAVEVPKSSKLLKLQVDLGENRPRQVVAGIKEFYSASELVGTQACVVANLKPAKLMGLLSEGMLLAAKDENGLSLIRPEKPKKIGTKIS
;
A
#
# COMPACT_ATOMS: atom_id res chain seq x y z
N MET A 1 -32.50 5.86 -22.15
CA MET A 1 -31.20 6.25 -22.74
C MET A 1 -30.42 4.97 -22.99
N GLN A 2 -29.86 4.83 -24.19
CA GLN A 2 -29.34 3.59 -24.74
C GLN A 2 -28.22 2.98 -23.90
N LYS A 3 -28.09 1.66 -24.00
CA LYS A 3 -26.94 0.83 -23.60
C LYS A 3 -25.65 1.31 -24.29
N GLU A 4 -25.14 2.48 -23.95
CA GLU A 4 -23.75 2.81 -24.27
C GLU A 4 -22.87 2.03 -23.29
N CYS A 5 -22.15 1.01 -23.79
CA CYS A 5 -21.10 0.36 -23.03
C CYS A 5 -20.06 1.42 -22.66
N LYS A 6 -20.04 1.83 -21.39
CA LYS A 6 -19.06 2.78 -20.89
C LYS A 6 -17.68 2.13 -20.94
N ASN A 7 -16.75 2.72 -21.69
CA ASN A 7 -15.35 2.31 -21.66
C ASN A 7 -14.73 2.66 -20.29
N VAL A 8 -14.04 1.70 -19.70
CA VAL A 8 -13.34 1.84 -18.42
C VAL A 8 -11.90 1.39 -18.60
N TYR A 9 -10.96 2.27 -18.26
CA TYR A 9 -9.53 1.99 -18.30
C TYR A 9 -8.92 2.09 -16.92
N ILE A 10 -8.35 0.99 -16.43
CA ILE A 10 -7.73 0.86 -15.11
C ILE A 10 -6.28 0.46 -15.33
N THR A 11 -5.35 1.08 -14.60
CA THR A 11 -3.94 0.72 -14.68
C THR A 11 -3.33 0.48 -13.30
N THR A 12 -2.42 -0.47 -13.21
CA THR A 12 -1.40 -0.50 -12.15
C THR A 12 -0.24 0.42 -12.54
N PRO A 13 0.74 0.66 -11.64
CA PRO A 13 2.08 1.04 -12.08
C PRO A 13 2.67 -0.10 -12.90
N ILE A 14 3.66 0.23 -13.71
CA ILE A 14 4.60 -0.77 -14.22
C ILE A 14 5.73 -0.96 -13.21
N TYR A 15 6.12 -2.21 -12.96
CA TYR A 15 7.05 -2.55 -11.88
C TYR A 15 8.48 -2.65 -12.39
N TYR A 16 9.44 -2.08 -11.65
CA TYR A 16 10.85 -2.20 -11.97
C TYR A 16 11.30 -3.67 -11.92
N VAL A 17 11.97 -4.13 -12.98
CA VAL A 17 12.50 -5.50 -13.09
C VAL A 17 13.89 -5.67 -12.46
N ASN A 18 14.21 -4.87 -11.45
CA ASN A 18 15.45 -5.05 -10.71
C ASN A 18 15.44 -6.34 -9.89
N ASP A 19 14.26 -6.88 -9.54
CA ASP A 19 14.12 -8.13 -8.79
C ASP A 19 12.66 -8.66 -8.85
N VAL A 20 12.37 -9.86 -8.31
CA VAL A 20 11.04 -10.49 -8.30
C VAL A 20 10.01 -9.74 -7.45
N ALA A 21 8.73 -9.97 -7.75
CA ALA A 21 7.60 -9.35 -7.09
C ALA A 21 7.52 -9.66 -5.57
N HIS A 22 6.89 -8.76 -4.82
CA HIS A 22 6.63 -8.89 -3.38
C HIS A 22 5.18 -8.49 -3.08
N ILE A 23 4.73 -8.67 -1.84
CA ILE A 23 3.35 -8.37 -1.41
C ILE A 23 2.85 -6.97 -1.79
N GLY A 24 3.71 -5.94 -1.73
CA GLY A 24 3.35 -4.59 -2.18
C GLY A 24 2.95 -4.49 -3.65
N HIS A 25 3.60 -5.25 -4.55
CA HIS A 25 3.21 -5.31 -5.96
C HIS A 25 1.87 -6.04 -6.11
N ALA A 26 1.74 -7.20 -5.45
CA ALA A 26 0.52 -8.01 -5.47
C ALA A 26 -0.69 -7.22 -4.96
N TYR A 27 -0.53 -6.40 -3.91
CA TYR A 27 -1.58 -5.55 -3.39
C TYR A 27 -2.14 -4.59 -4.43
N THR A 28 -1.27 -3.84 -5.12
CA THR A 28 -1.70 -2.92 -6.17
C THR A 28 -2.40 -3.65 -7.31
N THR A 29 -1.85 -4.78 -7.75
CA THR A 29 -2.39 -5.57 -8.86
C THR A 29 -3.74 -6.20 -8.51
N ILE A 30 -3.91 -6.72 -7.29
CA ILE A 30 -5.17 -7.30 -6.80
C ILE A 30 -6.26 -6.23 -6.69
N ILE A 31 -5.94 -5.01 -6.24
CA ILE A 31 -6.90 -3.90 -6.25
C ILE A 31 -7.35 -3.59 -7.69
N ALA A 32 -6.41 -3.50 -8.63
CA ALA A 32 -6.71 -3.21 -10.02
C ALA A 32 -7.61 -4.29 -10.65
N ASP A 33 -7.30 -5.55 -10.37
CA ASP A 33 -8.07 -6.71 -10.82
C ASP A 33 -9.47 -6.73 -10.21
N MET A 34 -9.62 -6.46 -8.91
CA MET A 34 -10.93 -6.35 -8.27
C MET A 34 -11.80 -5.28 -8.93
N LEU A 35 -11.25 -4.10 -9.17
CA LEU A 35 -11.97 -3.02 -9.86
C LEU A 35 -12.34 -3.40 -11.30
N ALA A 36 -11.44 -4.08 -12.01
CA ALA A 36 -11.69 -4.51 -13.39
C ALA A 36 -12.78 -5.58 -13.46
N ARG A 37 -12.71 -6.61 -12.59
CA ARG A 37 -13.73 -7.65 -12.46
C ARG A 37 -15.09 -7.07 -12.10
N TYR A 38 -15.15 -6.18 -11.11
CA TYR A 38 -16.39 -5.50 -10.74
C TYR A 38 -16.96 -4.68 -11.92
N SER A 39 -16.12 -3.91 -12.60
CA SER A 39 -16.53 -3.11 -13.77
C SER A 39 -17.07 -3.98 -14.91
N ARG A 40 -16.45 -5.13 -15.20
CA ARG A 40 -16.96 -6.10 -16.17
C ARG A 40 -18.28 -6.72 -15.73
N LEU A 41 -18.41 -7.08 -14.44
CA LEU A 41 -19.63 -7.66 -13.89
C LEU A 41 -20.84 -6.72 -14.06
N ILE A 42 -20.67 -5.41 -13.84
CA ILE A 42 -21.73 -4.43 -14.04
C ILE A 42 -21.96 -4.03 -15.51
N GLY A 43 -21.25 -4.68 -16.45
CA GLY A 43 -21.50 -4.57 -17.89
C GLY A 43 -20.71 -3.46 -18.59
N HIS A 44 -19.64 -2.94 -18.00
CA HIS A 44 -18.76 -1.99 -18.69
C HIS A 44 -17.80 -2.71 -19.63
N ASN A 45 -17.40 -2.01 -20.71
CA ASN A 45 -16.28 -2.45 -21.54
C ASN A 45 -14.99 -2.02 -20.83
N THR A 46 -14.21 -2.97 -20.30
CA THR A 46 -13.11 -2.67 -19.38
C THR A 46 -11.78 -3.16 -19.93
N TYR A 47 -10.78 -2.29 -19.88
CA TYR A 47 -9.39 -2.56 -20.21
C TYR A 47 -8.52 -2.39 -18.96
N LEU A 48 -7.83 -3.45 -18.54
CA LEU A 48 -6.89 -3.46 -17.42
C LEU A 48 -5.46 -3.56 -17.94
N LEU A 49 -4.64 -2.57 -17.61
CA LEU A 49 -3.21 -2.55 -17.92
C LEU A 49 -2.37 -2.84 -16.67
N THR A 50 -1.40 -3.74 -16.83
CA THR A 50 -0.26 -3.90 -15.93
C THR A 50 1.01 -4.10 -16.74
N GLY A 51 2.18 -4.20 -16.10
CA GLY A 51 3.43 -4.41 -16.84
C GLY A 51 4.69 -4.16 -16.05
N THR A 52 5.79 -4.00 -16.79
CA THR A 52 7.14 -3.85 -16.24
C THR A 52 7.89 -2.65 -16.82
N ASP A 53 8.56 -1.92 -15.93
CA ASP A 53 9.54 -0.88 -16.26
C ASP A 53 10.93 -1.50 -16.33
N GLU A 54 11.50 -1.49 -17.52
CA GLU A 54 12.65 -2.29 -17.90
C GLU A 54 13.90 -1.47 -18.23
N HIS A 55 13.82 -0.14 -18.18
CA HIS A 55 14.93 0.74 -18.52
C HIS A 55 15.59 1.42 -17.31
N GLY A 56 16.77 2.00 -17.53
CA GLY A 56 17.49 2.79 -16.54
C GLY A 56 18.68 2.08 -15.90
N GLN A 57 19.54 2.90 -15.28
CA GLN A 57 20.85 2.50 -14.77
C GLN A 57 20.80 1.35 -13.75
N LYS A 58 19.80 1.33 -12.86
CA LYS A 58 19.68 0.30 -11.81
C LYS A 58 19.50 -1.11 -12.39
N ILE A 59 18.77 -1.23 -13.51
CA ILE A 59 18.54 -2.52 -14.16
C ILE A 59 19.81 -2.97 -14.86
N ALA A 60 20.51 -2.04 -15.54
CA ALA A 60 21.80 -2.33 -16.15
C ALA A 60 22.83 -2.83 -15.12
N GLN A 61 22.94 -2.16 -13.96
CA GLN A 61 23.80 -2.58 -12.85
C GLN A 61 23.40 -3.96 -12.28
N SER A 62 22.09 -4.21 -12.14
CA SER A 62 21.58 -5.49 -11.61
C SER A 62 21.87 -6.66 -12.56
N ALA A 63 21.83 -6.40 -13.87
CA ALA A 63 22.16 -7.36 -14.91
C ALA A 63 23.66 -7.65 -14.96
N GLU A 64 24.50 -6.60 -14.90
CA GLU A 64 25.96 -6.71 -14.86
C GLU A 64 26.44 -7.52 -13.65
N ALA A 65 25.89 -7.23 -12.46
CA ALA A 65 26.17 -7.98 -11.23
C ALA A 65 25.80 -9.48 -11.30
N ARG A 66 25.01 -9.88 -12.31
CA ARG A 66 24.58 -11.27 -12.55
C ARG A 66 25.16 -11.85 -13.85
N GLY A 67 26.10 -11.15 -14.48
CA GLY A 67 26.75 -11.59 -15.72
C GLY A 67 25.79 -11.70 -16.91
N LYS A 68 24.73 -10.88 -16.96
CA LYS A 68 23.70 -10.88 -18.01
C LYS A 68 23.65 -9.54 -18.73
N THR A 69 23.19 -9.54 -19.98
CA THR A 69 22.82 -8.28 -20.63
C THR A 69 21.56 -7.69 -19.99
N PRO A 70 21.36 -6.35 -20.03
CA PRO A 70 20.15 -5.73 -19.48
C PRO A 70 18.85 -6.29 -20.06
N LYS A 71 18.83 -6.62 -21.37
CA LYS A 71 17.67 -7.20 -22.04
C LYS A 71 17.35 -8.61 -21.55
N GLU A 72 18.36 -9.48 -21.44
CA GLU A 72 18.17 -10.85 -20.94
C GLU A 72 17.69 -10.85 -19.49
N TYR A 73 18.24 -9.98 -18.65
CA TYR A 73 17.81 -9.84 -17.27
C TYR A 73 16.37 -9.31 -17.18
N ALA A 74 16.02 -8.28 -17.97
CA ALA A 74 14.67 -7.75 -18.02
C ALA A 74 13.66 -8.80 -18.53
N ASP A 75 14.00 -9.57 -19.56
CA ASP A 75 13.17 -10.67 -20.09
C ASP A 75 12.86 -11.72 -19.02
N GLU A 76 13.86 -12.14 -18.25
CA GLU A 76 13.69 -13.12 -17.19
C GLU A 76 12.78 -12.61 -16.07
N ILE A 77 13.09 -11.43 -15.52
CA ILE A 77 12.35 -10.90 -14.37
C ILE A 77 10.93 -10.49 -14.79
N SER A 78 10.75 -9.88 -15.96
CA SER A 78 9.42 -9.58 -16.51
C SER A 78 8.58 -10.86 -16.70
N GLY A 79 9.21 -11.93 -17.21
CA GLY A 79 8.58 -13.25 -17.29
C GLY A 79 8.11 -13.78 -15.93
N LYS A 80 8.89 -13.59 -14.86
CA LYS A 80 8.51 -13.97 -13.49
C LYS A 80 7.33 -13.14 -12.95
N PHE A 81 7.27 -11.84 -13.24
CA PHE A 81 6.11 -11.01 -12.88
C PHE A 81 4.84 -11.47 -13.61
N ARG A 82 4.94 -11.70 -14.93
CA ARG A 82 3.81 -12.18 -15.73
C ARG A 82 3.30 -13.53 -15.23
N ALA A 83 4.21 -14.50 -15.04
CA ALA A 83 3.86 -15.82 -14.53
C ALA A 83 3.17 -15.75 -13.16
N LEU A 84 3.62 -14.86 -12.26
CA LEU A 84 2.96 -14.66 -10.97
C LEU A 84 1.54 -14.08 -11.12
N TRP A 85 1.34 -13.13 -12.03
CA TRP A 85 0.01 -12.56 -12.29
C TRP A 85 -0.93 -13.57 -12.95
N ASP A 86 -0.41 -14.43 -13.82
CA ASP A 86 -1.16 -15.53 -14.42
C ASP A 86 -1.55 -16.57 -13.34
N ASP A 87 -0.62 -16.94 -12.45
CA ASP A 87 -0.86 -17.81 -11.28
C ASP A 87 -1.93 -17.21 -10.34
N PHE A 88 -1.99 -15.87 -10.23
CA PHE A 88 -2.93 -15.14 -9.38
C PHE A 88 -4.27 -14.86 -10.07
N ASP A 89 -4.49 -15.41 -11.27
CA ASP A 89 -5.67 -15.17 -12.09
C ASP A 89 -5.97 -13.67 -12.27
N ILE A 90 -4.93 -12.84 -12.49
CA ILE A 90 -5.12 -11.41 -12.74
C ILE A 90 -5.65 -11.22 -14.16
N THR A 91 -6.80 -10.58 -14.29
CA THR A 91 -7.53 -10.42 -15.56
C THR A 91 -7.09 -9.18 -16.35
N TYR A 92 -5.78 -9.02 -16.56
CA TYR A 92 -5.25 -7.92 -17.37
C TYR A 92 -5.53 -8.13 -18.86
N ASP A 93 -5.85 -7.06 -19.59
CA ASP A 93 -6.04 -7.09 -21.05
C ASP A 93 -4.72 -6.90 -21.79
N LYS A 94 -3.77 -6.20 -21.17
CA LYS A 94 -2.40 -6.06 -21.66
C LYS A 94 -1.40 -6.06 -20.52
N PHE A 95 -0.33 -6.82 -20.73
CA PHE A 95 0.90 -6.73 -19.95
C PHE A 95 1.94 -6.05 -20.82
N ILE A 96 2.18 -4.76 -20.56
CA ILE A 96 3.14 -3.95 -21.32
C ILE A 96 4.56 -4.11 -20.77
N ARG A 97 5.55 -4.01 -21.66
CA ARG A 97 6.96 -3.93 -21.29
C ARG A 97 7.54 -2.68 -21.91
N THR A 98 8.33 -1.90 -21.18
CA THR A 98 8.94 -0.69 -21.77
C THR A 98 9.97 -1.03 -22.86
N THR A 99 10.43 -2.29 -22.95
CA THR A 99 11.25 -2.76 -24.07
C THR A 99 10.46 -3.11 -25.34
N ASP A 100 9.13 -3.09 -25.31
CA ASP A 100 8.30 -3.35 -26.49
C ASP A 100 8.52 -2.26 -27.56
N GLU A 101 8.69 -2.67 -28.82
CA GLU A 101 9.02 -1.71 -29.90
C GLU A 101 7.92 -0.67 -30.12
N GLU A 102 6.64 -1.06 -30.02
CA GLU A 102 5.51 -0.14 -30.10
C GLU A 102 5.54 0.94 -29.01
N HIS A 103 6.01 0.57 -27.80
CA HIS A 103 6.17 1.50 -26.70
C HIS A 103 7.28 2.51 -26.99
N LYS A 104 8.46 2.03 -27.41
CA LYS A 104 9.60 2.90 -27.77
C LYS A 104 9.23 3.91 -28.85
N VAL A 105 8.54 3.46 -29.90
CA VAL A 105 8.06 4.34 -30.98
C VAL A 105 7.10 5.39 -30.43
N GLY A 106 6.09 4.99 -29.64
CA GLY A 106 5.14 5.92 -29.05
C GLY A 106 5.80 6.94 -28.12
N VAL A 107 6.80 6.52 -27.35
CA VAL A 107 7.60 7.38 -26.47
C VAL A 107 8.41 8.40 -27.29
N GLN A 108 9.04 7.96 -28.38
CA GLN A 108 9.74 8.84 -29.32
C GLN A 108 8.81 9.88 -29.95
N GLN A 109 7.60 9.48 -30.37
CA GLN A 109 6.61 10.40 -30.91
C GLN A 109 6.15 11.43 -29.86
N ALA A 110 5.92 11.00 -28.62
CA ALA A 110 5.56 11.91 -27.52
C ALA A 110 6.66 12.95 -27.27
N PHE A 111 7.92 12.52 -27.20
CA PHE A 111 9.06 13.42 -27.02
C PHE A 111 9.16 14.44 -28.16
N LEU A 112 9.06 13.98 -29.40
CA LEU A 112 9.08 14.85 -30.58
C LEU A 112 7.95 15.88 -30.53
N LYS A 113 6.75 15.46 -30.12
CA LYS A 113 5.59 16.35 -30.01
C LYS A 113 5.79 17.44 -28.94
N MET A 114 6.26 17.07 -27.75
CA MET A 114 6.56 18.03 -26.68
C MET A 114 7.69 18.99 -27.09
N TYR A 115 8.69 18.50 -27.84
CA TYR A 115 9.75 19.33 -28.41
C TYR A 115 9.23 20.33 -29.43
N GLN A 116 8.37 19.89 -30.36
CA GLN A 116 7.70 20.75 -31.34
C GLN A 116 6.80 21.81 -30.67
N ASN A 117 6.20 21.48 -29.53
CA ASN A 117 5.42 22.43 -28.71
C ASN A 117 6.29 23.41 -27.91
N GLN A 118 7.61 23.38 -28.08
CA GLN A 118 8.60 24.21 -27.40
C GLN A 118 8.59 24.06 -25.88
N ASP A 119 8.11 22.92 -25.37
CA ASP A 119 8.14 22.57 -23.96
C ASP A 119 9.41 21.83 -23.55
N ILE A 120 10.17 21.34 -24.53
CA ILE A 120 11.48 20.75 -24.32
C ILE A 120 12.56 21.68 -24.86
N TYR A 121 13.62 21.90 -24.10
CA TYR A 121 14.81 22.65 -24.52
C TYR A 121 16.09 21.93 -24.10
N LYS A 122 17.19 22.21 -24.79
CA LYS A 122 18.51 21.70 -24.44
C LYS A 122 19.15 22.62 -23.39
N GLY A 123 19.73 22.05 -22.36
CA GLY A 123 20.43 22.76 -21.29
C GLY A 123 21.53 21.90 -20.69
N GLU A 124 22.09 22.35 -19.58
CA GLU A 124 23.13 21.63 -18.85
C GLU A 124 22.64 21.39 -17.42
N TYR A 125 22.71 20.14 -16.97
CA TYR A 125 22.51 19.76 -15.57
C TYR A 125 23.85 19.90 -14.85
N GLU A 126 23.92 20.77 -13.85
CA GLU A 126 25.09 20.91 -12.98
C GLU A 126 24.86 20.11 -11.69
N GLY A 127 25.75 19.16 -11.41
CA GLY A 127 25.73 18.36 -10.19
C GLY A 127 27.12 18.25 -9.58
N PHE A 128 27.20 18.12 -8.26
CA PHE A 128 28.47 17.97 -7.56
C PHE A 128 28.91 16.52 -7.62
N TYR A 129 30.06 16.25 -8.22
CA TYR A 129 30.60 14.92 -8.43
C TYR A 129 31.86 14.73 -7.61
N CYS A 130 31.90 13.66 -6.83
CA CYS A 130 33.11 13.25 -6.14
C CYS A 130 33.91 12.32 -7.05
N VAL A 131 35.03 12.80 -7.61
CA VAL A 131 35.90 11.97 -8.49
C VAL A 131 36.39 10.69 -7.79
N PRO A 132 36.86 10.72 -6.52
CA PRO A 132 37.31 9.50 -5.84
C PRO A 132 36.21 8.49 -5.51
N CYS A 133 34.97 8.95 -5.28
CA CYS A 133 33.82 8.07 -5.01
C CYS A 133 32.99 7.78 -6.26
N GLU A 134 33.37 8.35 -7.40
CA GLU A 134 32.66 8.32 -8.68
C GLU A 134 31.14 8.58 -8.59
N THR A 135 30.72 9.46 -7.66
CA THR A 135 29.31 9.62 -7.28
C THR A 135 28.86 11.09 -7.31
N PHE A 136 27.64 11.31 -7.80
CA PHE A 136 26.97 12.61 -7.78
C PHE A 136 26.21 12.84 -6.48
N PHE A 137 26.33 14.06 -5.95
CA PHE A 137 25.63 14.56 -4.78
C PHE A 137 24.85 15.84 -5.15
N PRO A 138 23.58 15.94 -4.73
CA PRO A 138 22.90 17.23 -4.67
C PRO A 138 23.63 18.18 -3.71
N GLU A 139 23.59 19.49 -3.98
CA GLU A 139 24.19 20.52 -3.11
C GLU A 139 23.79 20.36 -1.64
N SER A 140 22.52 20.02 -1.39
CA SER A 140 21.97 19.79 -0.05
C SER A 140 22.57 18.60 0.71
N GLN A 141 23.25 17.68 0.01
CA GLN A 141 23.89 16.49 0.60
C GLN A 141 25.39 16.67 0.80
N LEU A 142 25.97 17.77 0.33
CA LEU A 142 27.39 18.04 0.53
C LEU A 142 27.66 18.45 1.97
N ALA A 143 28.73 17.92 2.54
CA ALA A 143 29.27 18.45 3.77
C ALA A 143 29.80 19.87 3.51
N ASP A 144 29.33 20.84 4.29
CA ASP A 144 29.63 22.27 4.15
C ASP A 144 29.40 22.86 2.74
N GLY A 145 28.53 22.24 1.94
CA GLY A 145 28.19 22.72 0.59
C GLY A 145 29.24 22.45 -0.49
N GLU A 146 30.36 21.79 -0.17
CA GLU A 146 31.45 21.53 -1.12
C GLU A 146 32.00 20.09 -1.04
N PHE A 147 31.96 19.45 0.12
CA PHE A 147 32.65 18.19 0.36
C PHE A 147 31.73 16.98 0.20
N CYS A 148 32.29 15.90 -0.33
CA CYS A 148 31.63 14.61 -0.46
C CYS A 148 31.28 14.09 0.93
N PRO A 149 30.00 13.75 1.20
CA PRO A 149 29.58 13.28 2.52
C PRO A 149 30.16 11.91 2.88
N GLU A 150 30.65 11.16 1.89
CA GLU A 150 31.20 9.81 2.11
C GLU A 150 32.70 9.83 2.40
N CYS A 151 33.50 10.57 1.64
CA CYS A 151 34.97 10.57 1.79
C CYS A 151 35.57 11.89 2.31
N GLY A 152 34.75 12.92 2.51
CA GLY A 152 35.17 14.24 3.02
C GLY A 152 36.03 15.06 2.05
N ARG A 153 36.22 14.61 0.79
CA ARG A 153 37.02 15.32 -0.23
C ARG A 153 36.15 16.30 -1.01
N SER A 154 36.76 17.35 -1.55
CA SER A 154 36.06 18.37 -2.36
C SER A 154 35.43 17.71 -3.60
N THR A 155 34.19 18.09 -3.88
CA THR A 155 33.46 17.69 -5.08
C THR A 155 33.70 18.68 -6.21
N ILE A 156 33.63 18.21 -7.45
CA ILE A 156 33.69 19.08 -8.64
C ILE A 156 32.30 19.26 -9.21
N VAL A 157 31.97 20.44 -9.70
CA VAL A 157 30.73 20.62 -10.47
C VAL A 157 30.93 19.99 -11.85
N VAL A 158 30.23 18.89 -12.11
CA VAL A 158 30.19 18.27 -13.44
C VAL A 158 28.90 18.72 -14.12
N LYS A 159 29.06 19.18 -15.36
CA LYS A 159 27.94 19.53 -16.23
C LYS A 159 27.65 18.37 -17.17
N GLU A 160 26.42 17.88 -17.13
CA GLU A 160 25.94 16.90 -18.10
C GLU A 160 24.92 17.59 -19.02
N GLU A 161 25.14 17.52 -20.32
CA GLU A 161 24.17 18.01 -21.30
C GLU A 161 22.86 17.23 -21.16
N SER A 162 21.73 17.91 -21.10
CA SER A 162 20.42 17.28 -20.95
C SER A 162 19.32 18.09 -21.63
N TYR A 163 18.31 17.41 -22.13
CA TYR A 163 17.03 17.99 -22.44
C TYR A 163 16.20 18.20 -21.17
N PHE A 164 15.54 19.35 -21.08
CA PHE A 164 14.70 19.75 -19.97
C PHE A 164 13.27 19.98 -20.46
N PHE A 165 12.31 19.47 -19.70
CA PHE A 165 10.90 19.79 -19.83
C PHE A 165 10.56 21.01 -18.97
N LYS A 166 9.88 21.99 -19.56
CA LYS A 166 9.41 23.24 -18.93
C LYS A 166 8.26 22.98 -17.95
N LEU A 167 8.50 22.18 -16.91
CA LEU A 167 7.48 21.82 -15.91
C LEU A 167 6.92 23.06 -15.20
N SER A 168 7.76 24.07 -14.96
CA SER A 168 7.36 25.35 -14.37
C SER A 168 6.21 26.03 -15.11
N LYS A 169 6.15 25.91 -16.44
CA LYS A 169 5.07 26.46 -17.30
C LYS A 169 3.69 25.88 -16.99
N TYR A 170 3.62 24.71 -16.36
CA TYR A 170 2.37 23.97 -16.15
C TYR A 170 1.79 24.13 -14.75
N GLU A 171 2.46 24.87 -13.85
CA GLU A 171 2.05 25.04 -12.45
C GLU A 171 0.60 25.53 -12.29
N ASP A 172 0.24 26.66 -12.90
CA ASP A 172 -1.11 27.22 -12.81
C ASP A 172 -2.17 26.30 -13.41
N LYS A 173 -1.85 25.60 -14.50
CA LYS A 173 -2.76 24.65 -15.16
C LYS A 173 -3.02 23.43 -14.28
N LEU A 174 -1.99 22.93 -13.59
CA LEU A 174 -2.10 21.85 -12.63
C LEU A 174 -2.96 22.27 -11.43
N LEU A 175 -2.69 23.44 -10.85
CA LEU A 175 -3.47 23.98 -9.73
C LEU A 175 -4.95 24.13 -10.09
N LYS A 176 -5.24 24.65 -11.28
CA LYS A 176 -6.60 24.75 -11.81
C LYS A 176 -7.25 23.37 -11.99
N TRP A 177 -6.53 22.40 -12.55
CA TRP A 177 -7.04 21.03 -12.70
C TRP A 177 -7.41 20.41 -11.35
N TYR A 178 -6.57 20.58 -10.32
CA TYR A 178 -6.88 20.09 -8.98
C TYR A 178 -8.12 20.76 -8.39
N GLU A 179 -8.33 22.06 -8.62
CA GLU A 179 -9.50 22.79 -8.11
C GLU A 179 -10.80 22.32 -8.78
N GLU A 180 -10.79 22.23 -10.12
CA GLU A 180 -11.97 21.84 -10.91
C GLU A 180 -12.34 20.36 -10.75
N ASN A 181 -11.39 19.52 -10.34
CA ASN A 181 -11.58 18.08 -10.19
C ASN A 181 -11.30 17.66 -8.74
N PRO A 182 -12.29 17.75 -7.83
CA PRO A 182 -12.09 17.50 -6.40
C PRO A 182 -11.51 16.11 -6.11
N ASP A 183 -11.89 15.12 -6.90
CA ASP A 183 -11.55 13.71 -6.69
C ASP A 183 -10.47 13.19 -7.67
N CYS A 184 -9.72 14.08 -8.35
CA CYS A 184 -8.64 13.67 -9.27
C CYS A 184 -7.50 12.88 -8.60
N ILE A 185 -7.32 13.05 -7.28
CA ILE A 185 -6.35 12.33 -6.48
C ILE A 185 -7.06 11.77 -5.24
N LEU A 186 -6.94 10.46 -5.04
CA LEU A 186 -7.54 9.72 -3.93
C LEU A 186 -6.45 9.03 -3.10
N PRO A 187 -6.56 9.00 -1.75
CA PRO A 187 -7.52 9.73 -0.93
C PRO A 187 -7.27 11.25 -0.92
N ARG A 188 -8.28 12.04 -0.52
CA ARG A 188 -8.22 13.51 -0.48
C ARG A 188 -7.05 14.06 0.33
N ALA A 189 -6.59 13.36 1.37
CA ALA A 189 -5.40 13.76 2.14
C ALA A 189 -4.15 13.86 1.25
N LYS A 190 -3.97 12.90 0.32
CA LYS A 190 -2.83 12.88 -0.60
C LYS A 190 -2.89 13.98 -1.65
N LYS A 191 -4.10 14.35 -2.08
CA LYS A 191 -4.31 15.53 -2.92
C LYS A 191 -3.77 16.80 -2.26
N ASN A 192 -4.09 17.03 -0.99
CA ASN A 192 -3.66 18.23 -0.27
C ASN A 192 -2.14 18.32 -0.17
N GLU A 193 -1.46 17.19 0.04
CA GLU A 193 0.01 17.12 0.01
C GLU A 193 0.58 17.57 -1.35
N ILE A 194 0.01 17.09 -2.45
CA ILE A 194 0.43 17.46 -3.82
C ILE A 194 0.14 18.93 -4.13
N VAL A 195 -1.06 19.42 -3.81
CA VAL A 195 -1.44 20.83 -4.04
C VAL A 195 -0.48 21.76 -3.30
N ASN A 196 -0.17 21.46 -2.03
CA ASN A 196 0.78 22.26 -1.25
C ASN A 196 2.20 22.20 -1.82
N PHE A 197 2.63 21.05 -2.34
CA PHE A 197 3.93 20.93 -3.01
C PHE A 197 4.00 21.80 -4.26
N VAL A 198 2.97 21.76 -5.13
CA VAL A 198 2.94 22.53 -6.38
C VAL A 198 2.88 24.04 -6.10
N LYS A 199 2.16 24.47 -5.06
CA LYS A 199 2.10 25.89 -4.64
C LYS A 199 3.45 26.47 -4.20
N ASN A 200 4.43 25.64 -3.88
CA ASN A 200 5.78 26.09 -3.52
C ASN A 200 6.68 26.37 -4.74
N GLY A 201 6.16 26.19 -5.96
CA GLY A 201 6.89 26.40 -7.19
C GLY A 201 7.43 25.09 -7.79
N LEU A 202 7.26 24.91 -9.10
CA LEU A 202 7.85 23.81 -9.86
C LEU A 202 9.10 24.25 -10.63
N LYS A 203 10.16 23.43 -10.55
CA LYS A 203 11.36 23.58 -11.36
C LYS A 203 11.27 22.71 -12.62
N ASP A 204 11.94 23.15 -13.69
CA ASP A 204 12.05 22.37 -14.92
C ASP A 204 12.76 21.03 -14.67
N LEU A 205 12.35 20.02 -15.43
CA LEU A 205 12.71 18.63 -15.20
C LEU A 205 13.68 18.14 -16.29
N SER A 206 14.85 17.64 -15.91
CA SER A 206 15.72 16.91 -16.85
C SER A 206 15.02 15.62 -17.30
N ILE A 207 14.87 15.45 -18.61
CA ILE A 207 14.16 14.34 -19.26
C ILE A 207 15.06 13.52 -20.22
N SER A 208 16.38 13.70 -20.15
CA SER A 208 17.34 12.86 -20.86
C SER A 208 18.62 12.64 -20.05
N ARG A 209 19.43 11.64 -20.40
CA ARG A 209 20.75 11.36 -19.84
C ARG A 209 21.73 10.96 -20.93
N THR A 210 23.01 11.16 -20.70
CA THR A 210 24.12 10.75 -21.59
C THR A 210 25.07 9.74 -20.93
N SER A 211 24.96 9.57 -19.61
CA SER A 211 25.81 8.72 -18.78
C SER A 211 25.63 7.21 -18.96
N PHE A 212 24.55 6.74 -19.61
CA PHE A 212 24.30 5.32 -19.87
C PHE A 212 23.45 5.10 -21.11
N ASP A 213 23.51 3.89 -21.68
CA ASP A 213 22.85 3.54 -22.95
C ASP A 213 21.53 2.79 -22.81
N TRP A 214 21.25 2.18 -21.66
CA TRP A 214 20.07 1.35 -21.44
C TRP A 214 18.78 2.16 -21.20
N GLY A 215 18.11 2.52 -22.29
CA GLY A 215 16.78 3.15 -22.30
C GLY A 215 16.33 3.54 -23.70
N VAL A 216 15.17 4.21 -23.80
CA VAL A 216 14.64 4.67 -25.09
C VAL A 216 15.49 5.81 -25.64
N LYS A 217 15.99 5.66 -26.87
CA LYS A 217 16.77 6.70 -27.56
C LYS A 217 15.85 7.84 -28.03
N LEU A 218 16.40 9.05 -28.10
CA LEU A 218 15.69 10.19 -28.68
C LEU A 218 15.33 9.91 -30.16
N PRO A 219 14.31 10.60 -30.72
CA PRO A 219 13.93 10.42 -32.12
C PRO A 219 15.13 10.64 -33.06
N GLU A 220 15.31 9.75 -34.04
CA GLU A 220 16.44 9.81 -34.98
C GLU A 220 16.51 11.16 -35.71
N SER A 221 15.36 11.78 -35.98
CA SER A 221 15.26 13.10 -36.61
C SER A 221 15.94 14.23 -35.83
N MET A 222 16.22 14.05 -34.55
CA MET A 222 16.95 15.02 -33.72
C MET A 222 18.47 14.89 -33.83
N ASN A 223 18.98 13.75 -34.33
CA ASN A 223 20.40 13.45 -34.46
C ASN A 223 21.21 13.56 -33.13
N GLU A 224 20.65 13.02 -32.05
CA GLU A 224 21.21 13.08 -30.69
C GLU A 224 21.47 11.67 -30.11
N PRO A 225 22.35 10.85 -30.71
CA PRO A 225 22.50 9.42 -30.40
C PRO A 225 23.05 9.13 -28.99
N LYS A 226 23.70 10.13 -28.37
CA LYS A 226 24.25 10.04 -27.02
C LYS A 226 23.18 10.12 -25.94
N HIS A 227 22.01 10.69 -26.25
CA HIS A 227 20.95 10.87 -25.27
C HIS A 227 20.03 9.65 -25.19
N VAL A 228 19.69 9.29 -23.96
CA VAL A 228 18.65 8.34 -23.58
C VAL A 228 17.57 9.09 -22.81
N MET A 229 16.31 8.80 -23.08
CA MET A 229 15.19 9.44 -22.38
C MET A 229 15.17 9.07 -20.90
N TYR A 230 14.74 10.02 -20.08
CA TYR A 230 14.57 9.78 -18.66
C TYR A 230 13.53 8.68 -18.42
N VAL A 231 13.91 7.68 -17.62
CA VAL A 231 13.09 6.50 -17.34
C VAL A 231 11.66 6.83 -16.91
N TRP A 232 11.43 7.90 -16.14
CA TRP A 232 10.07 8.26 -15.73
C TRP A 232 9.23 8.85 -16.87
N LEU A 233 9.83 9.52 -17.85
CA LEU A 233 9.09 9.98 -19.02
C LEU A 233 8.64 8.78 -19.86
N ASP A 234 9.59 7.89 -20.14
CA ASP A 234 9.39 6.61 -20.81
C ASP A 234 8.31 5.77 -20.11
N ALA A 235 8.52 5.48 -18.83
CA ALA A 235 7.62 4.71 -18.01
C ALA A 235 6.21 5.31 -17.96
N LEU A 236 6.02 6.62 -17.74
CA LEU A 236 4.68 7.21 -17.65
C LEU A 236 3.90 7.11 -18.96
N LEU A 237 4.58 7.09 -20.11
CA LEU A 237 3.96 6.94 -21.42
C LEU A 237 3.46 5.51 -21.68
N ASN A 238 3.76 4.53 -20.81
CA ASN A 238 3.19 3.18 -20.89
C ASN A 238 1.65 3.23 -20.94
N TYR A 239 1.04 4.16 -20.20
CA TYR A 239 -0.42 4.25 -20.08
C TYR A 239 -1.13 4.61 -21.38
N THR A 240 -0.48 5.37 -22.27
CA THR A 240 -1.05 5.74 -23.58
C THR A 240 -0.54 4.83 -24.69
N THR A 241 0.74 4.46 -24.66
CA THR A 241 1.34 3.55 -25.65
C THR A 241 0.76 2.14 -25.58
N ALA A 242 0.33 1.67 -24.41
CA ALA A 242 -0.44 0.44 -24.27
C ALA A 242 -1.71 0.43 -25.13
N LEU A 243 -2.31 1.61 -25.33
CA LEU A 243 -3.51 1.80 -26.15
C LEU A 243 -3.21 2.10 -27.63
N GLY A 244 -1.92 2.16 -28.01
CA GLY A 244 -1.46 2.38 -29.39
C GLY A 244 -1.02 3.82 -29.70
N TYR A 245 -0.88 4.70 -28.69
CA TYR A 245 -0.42 6.09 -28.94
C TYR A 245 0.89 6.13 -29.75
N GLY A 246 0.90 6.92 -30.83
CA GLY A 246 2.06 7.06 -31.71
C GLY A 246 2.30 5.87 -32.66
N THR A 247 1.38 4.89 -32.68
CA THR A 247 1.40 3.74 -33.59
C THR A 247 0.03 3.56 -34.26
N ASP A 248 -0.74 2.51 -33.90
CA ASP A 248 -2.04 2.19 -34.53
C ASP A 248 -3.25 2.85 -33.85
N GLU A 249 -3.07 3.38 -32.63
CA GLU A 249 -4.08 3.99 -31.77
C GLU A 249 -5.36 3.14 -31.56
N LYS A 250 -5.25 1.82 -31.74
CA LYS A 250 -6.41 0.91 -31.83
C LYS A 250 -7.33 0.96 -30.62
N ASN A 251 -6.78 1.16 -29.42
CA ASN A 251 -7.53 1.16 -28.16
C ASN A 251 -7.60 2.56 -27.52
N MET A 252 -7.27 3.64 -28.26
CA MET A 252 -7.27 5.00 -27.70
C MET A 252 -8.66 5.49 -27.28
N ASN A 253 -9.74 4.83 -27.71
CA ASN A 253 -11.11 5.08 -27.23
C ASN A 253 -11.32 4.74 -25.73
N PHE A 254 -10.38 4.05 -25.09
CA PHE A 254 -10.35 3.85 -23.64
C PHE A 254 -9.72 5.02 -22.87
N TRP A 255 -8.98 5.91 -23.55
CA TRP A 255 -8.36 7.08 -22.91
C TRP A 255 -9.38 8.21 -22.68
N PRO A 256 -9.33 8.94 -21.55
CA PRO A 256 -8.36 8.86 -20.45
C PRO A 256 -8.64 7.74 -19.46
N ALA A 257 -7.57 7.30 -18.77
CA ALA A 257 -7.68 6.35 -17.67
C ALA A 257 -8.72 6.82 -16.63
N ASN A 258 -9.63 5.90 -16.29
CA ASN A 258 -10.59 6.13 -15.22
C ASN A 258 -9.88 6.09 -13.87
N ILE A 259 -8.96 5.15 -13.67
CA ILE A 259 -8.19 4.99 -12.44
C ILE A 259 -6.75 4.61 -12.77
N HIS A 260 -5.79 5.40 -12.29
CA HIS A 260 -4.39 5.00 -12.11
C HIS A 260 -4.17 4.61 -10.65
N LEU A 261 -3.84 3.35 -10.39
CA LEU A 261 -3.45 2.90 -9.05
C LEU A 261 -1.94 3.07 -8.89
N VAL A 262 -1.51 3.63 -7.76
CA VAL A 262 -0.09 3.86 -7.47
C VAL A 262 0.22 3.72 -5.98
N GLY A 263 1.48 3.41 -5.66
CA GLY A 263 1.99 3.60 -4.30
C GLY A 263 2.22 5.07 -3.99
N LYS A 264 2.09 5.47 -2.71
CA LYS A 264 2.32 6.86 -2.27
C LYS A 264 3.72 7.39 -2.60
N ASP A 265 4.72 6.53 -2.75
CA ASP A 265 6.09 6.86 -3.12
C ASP A 265 6.22 7.41 -4.54
N ILE A 266 5.35 6.99 -5.45
CA ILE A 266 5.40 7.40 -6.86
C ILE A 266 4.29 8.40 -7.24
N LEU A 267 3.51 8.87 -6.26
CA LEU A 267 2.39 9.76 -6.49
C LEU A 267 2.82 11.08 -7.16
N ARG A 268 3.97 11.64 -6.81
CA ARG A 268 4.44 12.91 -7.40
C ARG A 268 4.61 12.82 -8.92
N PHE A 269 5.15 11.70 -9.41
CA PHE A 269 5.31 11.46 -10.84
C PHE A 269 3.95 11.43 -11.55
N HIS A 270 2.96 10.77 -10.94
CA HIS A 270 1.63 10.59 -11.54
C HIS A 270 0.71 11.80 -11.39
N ALA A 271 0.87 12.59 -10.34
CA ALA A 271 0.01 13.72 -10.04
C ALA A 271 0.56 15.06 -10.55
N ILE A 272 1.87 15.16 -10.85
CA ILE A 272 2.52 16.40 -11.28
C ILE A 272 3.11 16.26 -12.68
N TYR A 273 4.05 15.32 -12.86
CA TYR A 273 4.79 15.22 -14.12
C TYR A 273 3.91 14.64 -15.23
N TRP A 274 3.19 13.56 -14.93
CA TRP A 274 2.33 12.91 -15.90
C TRP A 274 1.24 13.84 -16.46
N PRO A 275 0.45 14.57 -15.63
CA PRO A 275 -0.55 15.48 -16.16
C PRO A 275 0.09 16.65 -16.92
N ALA A 276 1.28 17.12 -16.53
CA ALA A 276 2.01 18.14 -17.29
C ALA A 276 2.47 17.63 -18.67
N PHE A 277 2.98 16.40 -18.76
CA PHE A 277 3.30 15.75 -20.04
C PHE A 277 2.05 15.62 -20.91
N LEU A 278 0.94 15.15 -20.34
CA LEU A 278 -0.35 15.05 -21.06
C LEU A 278 -0.85 16.41 -21.55
N MET A 279 -0.73 17.47 -20.74
CA MET A 279 -1.07 18.83 -21.16
C MET A 279 -0.18 19.32 -22.31
N SER A 280 1.11 18.98 -22.30
CA SER A 280 2.02 19.26 -23.42
C SER A 280 1.62 18.47 -24.67
N LEU A 281 1.21 17.21 -24.52
CA LEU A 281 0.73 16.36 -25.62
C LEU A 281 -0.69 16.71 -26.11
N ASN A 282 -1.39 17.64 -25.45
CA ASN A 282 -2.82 17.93 -25.65
C ASN A 282 -3.72 16.70 -25.49
N LEU A 283 -3.40 15.82 -24.56
CA LEU A 283 -4.20 14.64 -24.23
C LEU A 283 -5.09 14.91 -23.00
N PRO A 284 -6.30 14.30 -22.93
CA PRO A 284 -7.13 14.34 -21.73
C PRO A 284 -6.39 13.78 -20.50
N LEU A 285 -6.66 14.37 -19.34
CA LEU A 285 -6.06 13.98 -18.07
C LEU A 285 -6.79 12.78 -17.44
N PRO A 286 -6.11 11.96 -16.62
CA PRO A 286 -6.74 10.85 -15.91
C PRO A 286 -7.85 11.34 -14.98
N LYS A 287 -8.90 10.54 -14.81
CA LYS A 287 -10.04 10.91 -13.94
C LYS A 287 -9.67 10.80 -12.47
N HIS A 288 -9.02 9.71 -12.08
CA HIS A 288 -8.58 9.46 -10.71
C HIS A 288 -7.16 8.89 -10.67
N ILE A 289 -6.32 9.42 -9.79
CA ILE A 289 -5.04 8.86 -9.39
C ILE A 289 -5.19 8.41 -7.94
N ALA A 290 -5.26 7.10 -7.72
CA ALA A 290 -5.49 6.50 -6.42
C ALA A 290 -4.17 6.00 -5.82
N ALA A 291 -3.73 6.65 -4.74
CA ALA A 291 -2.49 6.36 -4.04
C ALA A 291 -2.71 5.56 -2.75
N HIS A 292 -2.22 4.32 -2.71
CA HIS A 292 -2.26 3.49 -1.51
C HIS A 292 -0.99 3.66 -0.64
N GLY A 293 -1.08 3.24 0.62
CA GLY A 293 0.08 3.17 1.53
C GLY A 293 0.92 1.90 1.32
N TRP A 294 1.89 1.69 2.20
CA TRP A 294 2.79 0.54 2.15
C TRP A 294 2.31 -0.62 3.02
N TRP A 295 2.64 -1.83 2.58
CA TRP A 295 2.68 -2.99 3.46
C TRP A 295 4.04 -3.05 4.15
N THR A 296 4.02 -3.12 5.48
CA THR A 296 5.18 -3.26 6.36
C THR A 296 5.23 -4.67 6.96
N ARG A 297 6.35 -5.02 7.58
CA ARG A 297 6.47 -6.18 8.47
C ARG A 297 7.09 -5.71 9.77
N ASP A 298 6.44 -5.99 10.90
CA ASP A 298 6.87 -5.55 12.23
C ASP A 298 7.07 -4.02 12.32
N GLY A 299 6.23 -3.27 11.61
CA GLY A 299 6.27 -1.81 11.54
C GLY A 299 7.36 -1.24 10.62
N GLU A 300 8.20 -2.09 10.03
CA GLU A 300 9.24 -1.68 9.10
C GLU A 300 8.84 -1.87 7.63
N LYS A 301 9.24 -0.92 6.77
CA LYS A 301 9.08 -1.07 5.32
C LYS A 301 9.80 -2.33 4.84
N MET A 302 9.10 -3.16 4.08
CA MET A 302 9.70 -4.35 3.47
C MET A 302 10.80 -3.96 2.47
N SER A 303 11.97 -4.58 2.59
CA SER A 303 13.09 -4.41 1.68
C SER A 303 13.97 -5.65 1.68
N LYS A 304 14.48 -6.02 0.49
CA LYS A 304 15.29 -7.23 0.35
C LYS A 304 16.60 -7.17 1.13
N SER A 305 17.19 -5.97 1.25
CA SER A 305 18.39 -5.75 2.08
C SER A 305 18.18 -6.07 3.57
N LYS A 306 16.93 -6.06 4.05
CA LYS A 306 16.57 -6.41 5.43
C LYS A 306 16.06 -7.86 5.57
N GLY A 307 15.93 -8.61 4.49
CA GLY A 307 15.39 -9.97 4.50
C GLY A 307 13.91 -10.09 4.94
N ASN A 308 13.20 -8.97 5.13
CA ASN A 308 11.84 -8.95 5.68
C ASN A 308 10.74 -8.96 4.60
N VAL A 309 11.09 -9.30 3.35
CA VAL A 309 10.15 -9.29 2.21
C VAL A 309 9.26 -10.52 2.24
N VAL A 310 7.96 -10.29 2.13
CA VAL A 310 6.97 -11.37 2.02
C VAL A 310 6.76 -11.70 0.55
N ASN A 311 7.05 -12.95 0.19
CA ASN A 311 6.76 -13.50 -1.12
C ASN A 311 5.25 -13.76 -1.24
N PRO A 312 4.53 -13.07 -2.14
CA PRO A 312 3.09 -13.21 -2.26
C PRO A 312 2.70 -14.63 -2.69
N LYS A 313 3.52 -15.31 -3.51
CA LYS A 313 3.23 -16.67 -3.98
C LYS A 313 3.20 -17.66 -2.82
N GLU A 314 4.18 -17.59 -1.92
CA GLU A 314 4.23 -18.44 -0.72
C GLU A 314 2.98 -18.25 0.14
N VAL A 315 2.54 -17.00 0.36
CA VAL A 315 1.29 -16.72 1.11
C VAL A 315 0.07 -17.30 0.41
N ALA A 316 -0.05 -17.12 -0.91
CA ALA A 316 -1.17 -17.66 -1.68
C ALA A 316 -1.18 -19.19 -1.71
N ASP A 317 -0.03 -19.84 -1.85
CA ASP A 317 0.12 -21.30 -1.88
C ASP A 317 -0.21 -21.89 -0.49
N ALA A 318 0.17 -21.22 0.60
CA ALA A 318 -0.08 -21.68 1.97
C ALA A 318 -1.53 -21.46 2.45
N TYR A 319 -2.08 -20.27 2.22
CA TYR A 319 -3.38 -19.87 2.80
C TYR A 319 -4.52 -19.83 1.78
N GLY A 320 -4.22 -20.02 0.50
CA GLY A 320 -5.17 -19.90 -0.61
C GLY A 320 -5.25 -18.47 -1.17
N LEU A 321 -5.28 -18.37 -2.50
CA LEU A 321 -5.28 -17.10 -3.23
C LEU A 321 -6.45 -16.17 -2.83
N ASP A 322 -7.67 -16.68 -2.76
CA ASP A 322 -8.84 -15.87 -2.42
C ASP A 322 -8.81 -15.34 -0.98
N ALA A 323 -8.33 -16.15 -0.04
CA ALA A 323 -8.12 -15.72 1.33
C ALA A 323 -7.09 -14.59 1.40
N PHE A 324 -6.00 -14.72 0.63
CA PHE A 324 -4.97 -13.70 0.54
C PHE A 324 -5.49 -12.40 -0.10
N ARG A 325 -6.24 -12.50 -1.20
CA ARG A 325 -6.91 -11.35 -1.85
C ARG A 325 -7.85 -10.64 -0.89
N TYR A 326 -8.70 -11.39 -0.20
CA TYR A 326 -9.62 -10.85 0.80
C TYR A 326 -8.87 -10.10 1.90
N PHE A 327 -7.84 -10.72 2.48
CA PHE A 327 -7.04 -10.10 3.54
C PHE A 327 -6.44 -8.77 3.10
N LEU A 328 -5.79 -8.73 1.93
CA LEU A 328 -5.17 -7.53 1.39
C LEU A 328 -6.17 -6.39 1.18
N LEU A 329 -7.40 -6.70 0.77
CA LEU A 329 -8.45 -5.71 0.53
C LEU A 329 -9.23 -5.31 1.79
N ARG A 330 -9.22 -6.17 2.82
CA ARG A 330 -10.03 -6.03 4.04
C ARG A 330 -9.29 -5.35 5.19
N GLU A 331 -8.03 -5.71 5.39
CA GLU A 331 -7.32 -5.43 6.64
C GLU A 331 -6.90 -3.97 6.77
N VAL A 332 -6.43 -3.37 5.67
CA VAL A 332 -5.84 -2.02 5.69
C VAL A 332 -6.71 -1.06 4.88
N PRO A 333 -7.17 0.06 5.48
CA PRO A 333 -7.86 1.10 4.72
C PRO A 333 -6.97 1.68 3.61
N PHE A 334 -7.54 1.83 2.41
CA PHE A 334 -6.79 2.36 1.26
C PHE A 334 -6.16 3.73 1.56
N GLY A 335 -4.88 3.87 1.24
CA GLY A 335 -4.09 5.08 1.47
C GLY A 335 -3.36 5.14 2.82
N GLN A 336 -3.65 4.21 3.74
CA GLN A 336 -2.88 4.03 4.96
C GLN A 336 -1.81 2.95 4.78
N ASP A 337 -0.78 3.03 5.61
CA ASP A 337 0.18 1.94 5.77
C ASP A 337 -0.43 0.86 6.67
N GLY A 338 -0.03 -0.39 6.45
CA GLY A 338 -0.46 -1.49 7.29
C GLY A 338 0.56 -2.60 7.35
N ASP A 339 0.50 -3.37 8.43
CA ASP A 339 1.50 -4.38 8.73
C ASP A 339 1.01 -5.78 8.36
N PHE A 340 1.81 -6.52 7.62
CA PHE A 340 1.49 -7.90 7.28
C PHE A 340 1.80 -8.81 8.48
N SER A 341 0.74 -9.44 8.99
CA SER A 341 0.83 -10.45 10.05
C SER A 341 0.15 -11.73 9.62
N GLN A 342 0.88 -12.85 9.65
CA GLN A 342 0.30 -14.17 9.40
C GLN A 342 -0.81 -14.50 10.40
N LYS A 343 -0.68 -14.02 11.64
CA LYS A 343 -1.72 -14.16 12.66
C LYS A 343 -2.99 -13.40 12.27
N ALA A 344 -2.85 -12.14 11.82
CA ALA A 344 -3.99 -11.36 11.36
C ALA A 344 -4.66 -12.01 10.14
N LEU A 345 -3.87 -12.55 9.20
CA LEU A 345 -4.39 -13.31 8.06
C LEU A 345 -5.18 -14.55 8.52
N LEU A 346 -4.62 -15.35 9.42
CA LEU A 346 -5.28 -16.53 9.99
C LEU A 346 -6.58 -16.15 10.72
N ASP A 347 -6.56 -15.09 11.52
CA ASP A 347 -7.74 -14.60 12.24
C ASP A 347 -8.85 -14.19 11.26
N ARG A 348 -8.51 -13.51 10.15
CA ARG A 348 -9.47 -13.16 9.09
C ARG A 348 -10.01 -14.38 8.36
N ILE A 349 -9.18 -15.37 8.08
CA ILE A 349 -9.63 -16.62 7.45
C ILE A 349 -10.63 -17.33 8.35
N ASN A 350 -10.30 -17.50 9.63
CA ASN A 350 -11.14 -18.28 10.54
C ASN A 350 -12.42 -17.53 10.93
N SER A 351 -12.29 -16.26 11.30
CA SER A 351 -13.43 -15.43 11.72
C SER A 351 -14.31 -15.08 10.53
N ASP A 352 -13.78 -14.32 9.58
CA ASP A 352 -14.61 -13.64 8.59
C ASP A 352 -15.01 -14.63 7.47
N LEU A 353 -14.07 -15.44 6.97
CA LEU A 353 -14.35 -16.36 5.86
C LEU A 353 -14.96 -17.69 6.32
N GLY A 354 -14.42 -18.30 7.38
CA GLY A 354 -14.89 -19.57 7.93
C GLY A 354 -16.18 -19.44 8.72
N ASN A 355 -16.16 -18.69 9.82
CA ASN A 355 -17.26 -18.65 10.80
C ASN A 355 -18.49 -17.85 10.34
N ASP A 356 -18.31 -16.84 9.49
CA ASP A 356 -19.43 -16.04 8.99
C ASP A 356 -19.91 -16.55 7.62
N LEU A 357 -19.08 -16.41 6.58
CA LEU A 357 -19.46 -16.73 5.20
C LEU A 357 -19.64 -18.24 4.98
N GLY A 358 -18.61 -19.05 5.30
CA GLY A 358 -18.62 -20.49 5.10
C GLY A 358 -19.67 -21.21 5.94
N ASN A 359 -19.79 -20.84 7.22
CA ASN A 359 -20.80 -21.37 8.13
C ASN A 359 -22.24 -21.07 7.66
N LEU A 360 -22.52 -19.86 7.17
CA LEU A 360 -23.86 -19.52 6.69
C LEU A 360 -24.25 -20.40 5.49
N LEU A 361 -23.34 -20.61 4.55
CA LEU A 361 -23.55 -21.53 3.43
C LEU A 361 -23.77 -22.97 3.89
N ASN A 362 -22.96 -23.45 4.85
CA ASN A 362 -23.12 -24.78 5.44
C ASN A 362 -24.48 -24.95 6.13
N ARG A 363 -24.97 -23.93 6.84
CA ARG A 363 -26.30 -23.93 7.45
C ARG A 363 -27.40 -24.05 6.40
N ILE A 364 -27.31 -23.33 5.28
CA ILE A 364 -28.28 -23.45 4.17
C ILE A 364 -28.27 -24.85 3.58
N MET A 365 -27.09 -25.41 3.28
CA MET A 365 -26.97 -26.77 2.75
C MET A 365 -27.58 -27.80 3.72
N GLY A 366 -27.29 -27.68 5.02
CA GLY A 366 -27.81 -28.57 6.05
C GLY A 366 -29.33 -28.48 6.20
N MET A 367 -29.89 -27.27 6.29
CA MET A 367 -31.33 -27.07 6.46
C MET A 367 -32.12 -27.45 5.21
N SER A 368 -31.67 -27.03 4.03
CA SER A 368 -32.32 -27.38 2.76
C SER A 368 -32.31 -28.89 2.51
N GLY A 369 -31.19 -29.57 2.76
CA GLY A 369 -31.10 -31.02 2.64
C GLY A 369 -31.97 -31.76 3.65
N LYS A 370 -31.96 -31.35 4.91
CA LYS A 370 -32.68 -32.03 5.99
C LYS A 370 -34.20 -31.87 5.92
N TYR A 371 -34.68 -30.68 5.55
CA TYR A 371 -36.11 -30.34 5.64
C TYR A 371 -36.81 -30.33 4.28
N PHE A 372 -36.07 -30.11 3.18
CA PHE A 372 -36.67 -29.75 1.89
C PHE A 372 -36.05 -30.46 0.68
N ASP A 373 -35.33 -31.57 0.86
CA ASP A 373 -34.71 -32.35 -0.25
C ASP A 373 -33.85 -31.47 -1.18
N PHE A 374 -33.11 -30.53 -0.58
CA PHE A 374 -32.28 -29.53 -1.26
C PHE A 374 -33.04 -28.60 -2.24
N LYS A 375 -34.38 -28.58 -2.18
CA LYS A 375 -35.22 -27.69 -3.00
C LYS A 375 -35.71 -26.53 -2.16
N VAL A 376 -35.29 -25.33 -2.52
CA VAL A 376 -35.71 -24.09 -1.88
C VAL A 376 -36.65 -23.37 -2.83
N SER A 377 -37.94 -23.41 -2.52
CA SER A 377 -38.99 -22.73 -3.30
C SER A 377 -39.97 -22.06 -2.35
N SER A 378 -39.93 -20.73 -2.29
CA SER A 378 -40.82 -19.94 -1.41
C SER A 378 -41.29 -18.67 -2.10
N LYS A 379 -42.60 -18.42 -2.01
CA LYS A 379 -43.23 -17.15 -2.42
C LYS A 379 -43.48 -16.22 -1.23
N ASP A 380 -43.21 -16.69 -0.01
CA ASP A 380 -43.58 -16.02 1.23
C ASP A 380 -42.41 -15.28 1.91
N VAL A 381 -41.25 -15.15 1.25
CA VAL A 381 -40.09 -14.44 1.83
C VAL A 381 -40.46 -13.00 2.21
N LEU A 382 -41.17 -12.28 1.34
CA LEU A 382 -41.65 -10.92 1.63
C LEU A 382 -42.76 -10.87 2.69
N LYS A 383 -43.46 -11.99 2.95
CA LYS A 383 -44.49 -12.07 3.96
C LYS A 383 -43.88 -12.20 5.36
N PHE A 384 -42.85 -13.02 5.50
CA PHE A 384 -42.26 -13.35 6.81
C PHE A 384 -40.98 -12.55 7.14
N HIS A 385 -40.21 -12.15 6.13
CA HIS A 385 -38.86 -11.59 6.29
C HIS A 385 -38.63 -10.30 5.50
N LYS A 386 -39.68 -9.49 5.35
CA LYS A 386 -39.59 -8.18 4.69
C LYS A 386 -38.55 -7.27 5.35
N LYS A 387 -38.53 -7.26 6.67
CA LYS A 387 -37.65 -6.38 7.45
C LYS A 387 -36.18 -6.66 7.14
N GLU A 388 -35.79 -7.92 7.18
CA GLU A 388 -34.42 -8.37 6.90
C GLU A 388 -34.03 -8.06 5.44
N LEU A 389 -34.95 -8.28 4.49
CA LEU A 389 -34.71 -7.94 3.09
C LEU A 389 -34.54 -6.43 2.86
N ASP A 390 -35.40 -5.60 3.47
CA ASP A 390 -35.31 -4.14 3.35
C ASP A 390 -33.98 -3.62 3.93
N GLU A 391 -33.52 -4.21 5.05
CA GLU A 391 -32.22 -3.88 5.65
C GLU A 391 -31.05 -4.27 4.73
N VAL A 392 -31.07 -5.48 4.17
CA VAL A 392 -30.05 -5.93 3.20
C VAL A 392 -30.03 -5.03 1.96
N ASN A 393 -31.19 -4.72 1.38
CA ASN A 393 -31.29 -3.88 0.19
C ASN A 393 -30.80 -2.44 0.44
N SER A 394 -31.04 -1.91 1.65
CA SER A 394 -30.51 -0.62 2.07
C SER A 394 -28.98 -0.60 2.07
N ILE A 395 -28.35 -1.63 2.65
CA ILE A 395 -26.88 -1.74 2.65
C ILE A 395 -26.36 -1.85 1.21
N VAL A 396 -26.92 -2.76 0.41
CA VAL A 396 -26.54 -2.98 -1.00
C VAL A 396 -26.57 -1.69 -1.81
N SER A 397 -27.56 -0.83 -1.60
CA SER A 397 -27.70 0.45 -2.33
C SER A 397 -26.54 1.43 -2.11
N THR A 398 -25.77 1.27 -1.03
CA THR A 398 -24.65 2.15 -0.69
C THR A 398 -23.28 1.60 -1.11
N LEU A 399 -23.21 0.32 -1.49
CA LEU A 399 -21.94 -0.38 -1.69
C LEU A 399 -21.10 0.21 -2.83
N GLU A 400 -21.72 0.57 -3.95
CA GLU A 400 -21.01 1.10 -5.12
C GLU A 400 -20.25 2.40 -4.79
N ASN A 401 -20.78 3.23 -3.89
CA ASN A 401 -20.11 4.46 -3.47
C ASN A 401 -18.78 4.18 -2.76
N TYR A 402 -18.65 3.07 -2.03
CA TYR A 402 -17.38 2.70 -1.41
C TYR A 402 -16.33 2.34 -2.45
N ILE A 403 -16.69 1.64 -3.52
CA ILE A 403 -15.77 1.32 -4.62
C ILE A 403 -15.31 2.60 -5.33
N TYR A 404 -16.24 3.49 -5.69
CA TYR A 404 -15.92 4.76 -6.36
C TYR A 404 -14.93 5.63 -5.56
N ASN A 405 -15.05 5.62 -4.22
CA ASN A 405 -14.18 6.39 -3.33
C ASN A 405 -12.93 5.62 -2.86
N MET A 406 -12.62 4.46 -3.46
CA MET A 406 -11.50 3.59 -3.06
C MET A 406 -11.56 3.11 -1.60
N GLN A 407 -12.76 3.01 -1.01
CA GLN A 407 -13.00 2.55 0.36
C GLN A 407 -13.30 1.04 0.38
N ILE A 408 -12.41 0.23 -0.21
CA ILE A 408 -12.64 -1.21 -0.43
C ILE A 408 -12.78 -1.98 0.89
N ASN A 409 -12.04 -1.61 1.93
CA ASN A 409 -12.20 -2.21 3.26
C ASN A 409 -13.61 -2.00 3.82
N ARG A 410 -14.20 -0.81 3.61
CA ARG A 410 -15.57 -0.49 4.05
C ARG A 410 -16.62 -1.22 3.20
N TYR A 411 -16.38 -1.34 1.90
CA TYR A 411 -17.20 -2.17 1.02
C TYR A 411 -17.33 -3.60 1.57
N LEU A 412 -16.22 -4.20 1.97
CA LEU A 412 -16.20 -5.53 2.59
C LEU A 412 -16.86 -5.54 3.97
N GLU A 413 -16.62 -4.55 4.83
CA GLU A 413 -17.30 -4.42 6.13
C GLU A 413 -18.82 -4.41 6.01
N GLU A 414 -19.37 -3.65 5.07
CA GLU A 414 -20.81 -3.57 4.85
C GLU A 414 -21.39 -4.89 4.29
N ILE A 415 -20.67 -5.60 3.42
CA ILE A 415 -21.08 -6.95 2.98
C ILE A 415 -21.13 -7.93 4.16
N TRP A 416 -20.21 -7.83 5.11
CA TRP A 416 -20.24 -8.69 6.30
C TRP A 416 -21.44 -8.41 7.22
N LYS A 417 -21.97 -7.19 7.23
CA LYS A 417 -23.24 -6.90 7.92
C LYS A 417 -24.41 -7.65 7.28
N ILE A 418 -24.43 -7.79 5.96
CA ILE A 418 -25.43 -8.60 5.24
C ILE A 418 -25.37 -10.07 5.70
N LEU A 419 -24.17 -10.64 5.83
CA LEU A 419 -23.99 -12.00 6.38
C LEU A 419 -24.44 -12.10 7.84
N THR A 420 -24.20 -11.05 8.64
CA THR A 420 -24.63 -10.98 10.04
C THR A 420 -26.16 -11.02 10.15
N ILE A 421 -26.89 -10.30 9.28
CA ILE A 421 -28.35 -10.33 9.22
C ILE A 421 -28.84 -11.77 8.94
N GLY A 422 -28.23 -12.46 7.99
CA GLY A 422 -28.59 -13.85 7.66
C GLY A 422 -28.34 -14.82 8.82
N ASN A 423 -27.16 -14.76 9.44
CA ASN A 423 -26.82 -15.58 10.61
C ASN A 423 -27.76 -15.30 11.79
N LYS A 424 -28.07 -14.03 12.04
CA LYS A 424 -28.99 -13.62 13.10
C LYS A 424 -30.41 -14.12 12.84
N ALA A 425 -30.92 -14.00 11.62
CA ALA A 425 -32.25 -14.50 11.28
C ALA A 425 -32.40 -16.00 11.57
N ILE A 426 -31.39 -16.82 11.28
CA ILE A 426 -31.43 -18.25 11.63
C ILE A 426 -31.57 -18.46 13.15
N ASN A 427 -30.85 -17.66 13.95
CA ASN A 427 -30.88 -17.78 15.41
C ASN A 427 -32.18 -17.24 16.01
N ASP A 428 -32.73 -16.15 15.46
CA ASP A 428 -33.94 -15.50 15.99
C ASP A 428 -35.22 -16.31 15.64
N TYR A 429 -35.28 -16.88 14.43
CA TYR A 429 -36.47 -17.60 13.94
C TYR A 429 -36.43 -19.11 14.18
N GLU A 430 -35.27 -19.67 14.52
CA GLU A 430 -35.09 -21.08 14.92
C GLU A 430 -35.83 -22.08 14.01
N PRO A 431 -35.40 -22.27 12.73
CA PRO A 431 -36.15 -23.05 11.75
C PRO A 431 -36.43 -24.50 12.18
N TRP A 432 -35.57 -25.08 13.03
CA TRP A 432 -35.79 -26.41 13.59
C TRP A 432 -37.02 -26.49 14.50
N ASN A 433 -37.41 -25.41 15.18
CA ASN A 433 -38.61 -25.34 15.99
C ASN A 433 -39.84 -25.11 15.09
N LEU A 434 -39.74 -24.24 14.07
CA LEU A 434 -40.81 -24.05 13.08
C LEU A 434 -41.19 -25.36 12.37
N ILE A 435 -40.22 -26.19 11.97
CA ILE A 435 -40.47 -27.51 11.38
C ILE A 435 -41.17 -28.45 12.36
N LYS A 436 -40.78 -28.46 13.64
CA LYS A 436 -41.43 -29.29 14.67
C LYS A 436 -42.88 -28.87 14.93
N ASP A 437 -43.14 -27.57 14.85
CA ASP A 437 -44.48 -26.98 15.05
C ASP A 437 -45.37 -27.07 13.79
N GLY A 438 -44.90 -27.73 12.72
CA GLY A 438 -45.63 -27.90 11.47
C GLY A 438 -45.70 -26.64 10.59
N LYS A 439 -44.93 -25.60 10.91
CA LYS A 439 -44.87 -24.33 10.18
C LYS A 439 -43.84 -24.38 9.05
N ASN A 440 -44.02 -25.34 8.15
CA ASN A 440 -43.04 -25.61 7.09
C ASN A 440 -42.87 -24.44 6.11
N ASP A 441 -43.93 -23.68 5.83
CA ASP A 441 -43.88 -22.52 4.93
C ASP A 441 -43.04 -21.37 5.52
N GLU A 442 -43.15 -21.12 6.83
CA GLU A 442 -42.32 -20.14 7.55
C GLU A 442 -40.84 -20.56 7.52
N ALA A 443 -40.56 -21.83 7.79
CA ALA A 443 -39.20 -22.38 7.73
C ALA A 443 -38.61 -22.33 6.31
N MET A 444 -39.41 -22.64 5.28
CA MET A 444 -39.00 -22.55 3.87
C MET A 444 -38.73 -21.09 3.47
N ALA A 445 -39.56 -20.14 3.90
CA ALA A 445 -39.37 -18.72 3.65
C ALA A 445 -38.05 -18.21 4.27
N LEU A 446 -37.69 -18.69 5.47
CA LEU A 446 -36.40 -18.37 6.09
C LEU A 446 -35.23 -18.95 5.28
N VAL A 447 -35.28 -20.23 4.89
CA VAL A 447 -34.21 -20.81 4.07
C VAL A 447 -34.08 -20.08 2.72
N ALA A 448 -35.21 -19.67 2.12
CA ALA A 448 -35.23 -18.86 0.90
C ALA A 448 -34.68 -17.44 1.10
N LEU A 449 -34.93 -16.79 2.25
CA LEU A 449 -34.29 -15.52 2.61
C LEU A 449 -32.77 -15.65 2.58
N ILE A 450 -32.22 -16.63 3.32
CA ILE A 450 -30.76 -16.79 3.42
C ILE A 450 -30.16 -17.18 2.06
N THR A 451 -30.85 -18.00 1.28
CA THR A 451 -30.44 -18.35 -0.09
C THR A 451 -30.33 -17.11 -0.98
N ASN A 452 -31.29 -16.19 -0.89
CA ASN A 452 -31.27 -14.92 -1.62
C ASN A 452 -30.15 -13.98 -1.12
N ILE A 453 -29.93 -13.91 0.20
CA ILE A 453 -28.80 -13.18 0.77
C ILE A 453 -27.48 -13.70 0.21
N MET A 454 -27.27 -15.01 0.23
CA MET A 454 -26.05 -15.63 -0.29
C MET A 454 -25.86 -15.41 -1.80
N ALA A 455 -26.95 -15.40 -2.58
CA ALA A 455 -26.88 -15.08 -4.00
C ALA A 455 -26.42 -13.65 -4.26
N LYS A 456 -26.91 -12.68 -3.47
CA LYS A 456 -26.44 -11.29 -3.54
C LYS A 456 -24.97 -11.18 -3.12
N VAL A 457 -24.60 -11.82 -2.01
CA VAL A 457 -23.21 -11.85 -1.51
C VAL A 457 -22.26 -12.46 -2.53
N ALA A 458 -22.66 -13.54 -3.21
CA ALA A 458 -21.85 -14.15 -4.26
C ALA A 458 -21.57 -13.16 -5.39
N LEU A 459 -22.58 -12.47 -5.92
CA LEU A 459 -22.38 -11.45 -6.96
C LEU A 459 -21.46 -10.31 -6.50
N LEU A 460 -21.58 -9.87 -5.25
CA LEU A 460 -20.80 -8.75 -4.73
C LEU A 460 -19.34 -9.14 -4.45
N LEU A 461 -19.09 -10.34 -3.93
CA LEU A 461 -17.74 -10.79 -3.57
C LEU A 461 -16.95 -11.42 -4.72
N ASP A 462 -17.56 -11.69 -5.88
CA ASP A 462 -16.88 -12.32 -7.02
C ASP A 462 -15.60 -11.59 -7.44
N SER A 463 -15.65 -10.26 -7.49
CA SER A 463 -14.49 -9.44 -7.83
C SER A 463 -13.33 -9.53 -6.82
N VAL A 464 -13.63 -9.98 -5.59
CA VAL A 464 -12.68 -10.06 -4.47
C VAL A 464 -12.12 -11.48 -4.34
N MET A 465 -12.98 -12.50 -4.42
CA MET A 465 -12.65 -13.93 -4.25
C MET A 465 -13.24 -14.80 -5.38
N PRO A 466 -12.78 -14.65 -6.63
CA PRO A 466 -13.45 -15.24 -7.79
C PRO A 466 -13.56 -16.77 -7.75
N HIS A 467 -12.59 -17.48 -7.17
CA HIS A 467 -12.59 -18.94 -7.18
C HIS A 467 -13.58 -19.52 -6.17
N LYS A 468 -13.57 -19.05 -4.93
CA LYS A 468 -14.45 -19.48 -3.84
C LYS A 468 -15.88 -19.04 -4.07
N ILE A 469 -16.08 -17.86 -4.67
CA ILE A 469 -17.42 -17.41 -5.02
C ILE A 469 -18.04 -18.26 -6.13
N LYS A 470 -17.24 -18.81 -7.05
CA LYS A 470 -17.73 -19.80 -8.03
C LYS A 470 -18.28 -21.06 -7.35
N ASP A 471 -17.68 -21.52 -6.26
CA ASP A 471 -18.19 -22.65 -5.48
C ASP A 471 -19.55 -22.30 -4.84
N ILE A 472 -19.70 -21.08 -4.29
CA ILE A 472 -20.98 -20.58 -3.76
C ILE A 472 -22.02 -20.52 -4.89
N ALA A 473 -21.68 -19.94 -6.04
CA ALA A 473 -22.58 -19.82 -7.18
C ALA A 473 -23.05 -21.20 -7.66
N THR A 474 -22.15 -22.17 -7.72
CA THR A 474 -22.46 -23.58 -8.05
C THR A 474 -23.39 -24.22 -7.03
N CYS A 475 -23.14 -24.01 -5.74
CA CYS A 475 -24.01 -24.48 -4.66
C CYS A 475 -25.43 -23.94 -4.78
N LEU A 476 -25.58 -22.66 -5.13
CA LEU A 476 -26.87 -22.00 -5.30
C LEU A 476 -27.48 -22.18 -6.69
N GLY A 477 -26.78 -22.80 -7.64
CA GLY A 477 -27.24 -22.95 -9.02
C GLY A 477 -27.42 -21.62 -9.76
N ILE A 478 -26.64 -20.59 -9.42
CA ILE A 478 -26.67 -19.27 -10.08
C ILE A 478 -25.41 -19.05 -10.92
N GLU A 479 -25.52 -18.16 -11.90
CA GLU A 479 -24.39 -17.69 -12.70
C GLU A 479 -23.97 -16.30 -12.23
N ILE A 480 -22.67 -16.06 -12.11
CA ILE A 480 -22.14 -14.71 -11.91
C ILE A 480 -22.14 -13.99 -13.26
N SER A 481 -23.12 -13.12 -13.47
CA SER A 481 -23.30 -12.42 -14.74
C SER A 481 -23.93 -11.04 -14.55
N THR A 482 -23.73 -10.15 -15.52
CA THR A 482 -24.37 -8.83 -15.54
C THR A 482 -25.89 -8.94 -15.49
N GLN A 483 -26.47 -9.98 -16.09
CA GLN A 483 -27.92 -10.20 -16.04
C GLN A 483 -28.38 -10.48 -14.60
N ASN A 484 -27.69 -11.37 -13.89
CA ASN A 484 -28.05 -11.70 -12.50
C ASN A 484 -27.69 -10.57 -11.54
N TYR A 485 -26.62 -9.81 -11.79
CA TYR A 485 -26.34 -8.57 -11.09
C TYR A 485 -27.52 -7.59 -11.20
N ASN A 486 -27.99 -7.31 -12.41
CA ASN A 486 -29.13 -6.40 -12.62
C ASN A 486 -30.40 -6.90 -11.91
N LYS A 487 -30.70 -8.19 -12.00
CA LYS A 487 -31.90 -8.78 -11.35
C LYS A 487 -31.81 -8.73 -9.83
N LEU A 488 -30.75 -9.29 -9.24
CA LEU A 488 -30.67 -9.53 -7.80
C LEU A 488 -30.16 -8.31 -7.02
N ILE A 489 -29.27 -7.51 -7.60
CA ILE A 489 -28.65 -6.34 -6.95
C ILE A 489 -29.44 -5.07 -7.24
N LEU A 490 -29.71 -4.75 -8.52
CA LEU A 490 -30.36 -3.49 -8.88
C LEU A 490 -31.89 -3.54 -8.75
N ASN A 491 -32.52 -4.61 -9.24
CA ASN A 491 -33.99 -4.74 -9.21
C ASN A 491 -34.52 -5.37 -7.92
N ASN A 492 -33.64 -5.88 -7.05
CA ASN A 492 -33.99 -6.60 -5.83
C ASN A 492 -34.94 -7.80 -6.07
N GLU A 493 -34.86 -8.43 -7.24
CA GLU A 493 -35.60 -9.66 -7.52
C GLU A 493 -35.11 -10.79 -6.61
N LEU A 494 -36.03 -11.72 -6.29
CA LEU A 494 -35.73 -12.89 -5.48
C LEU A 494 -35.72 -14.14 -6.36
N LEU A 495 -34.80 -15.05 -6.07
CA LEU A 495 -34.79 -16.40 -6.58
C LEU A 495 -36.03 -17.13 -6.05
N SER A 496 -36.82 -17.72 -6.95
CA SER A 496 -38.06 -18.41 -6.62
C SER A 496 -37.88 -19.92 -6.44
N ASP A 497 -37.00 -20.54 -7.22
CA ASP A 497 -36.83 -21.99 -7.28
C ASP A 497 -35.35 -22.34 -7.42
N VAL A 498 -34.74 -22.75 -6.31
CA VAL A 498 -33.32 -23.05 -6.21
C VAL A 498 -33.12 -24.51 -5.80
N LYS A 499 -32.26 -25.22 -6.53
CA LYS A 499 -31.78 -26.55 -6.14
C LYS A 499 -30.37 -26.42 -5.58
N ILE A 500 -30.23 -26.64 -4.27
CA ILE A 500 -28.95 -26.55 -3.58
C ILE A 500 -28.09 -27.76 -3.95
N THR A 501 -26.88 -27.51 -4.42
CA THR A 501 -25.88 -28.54 -4.70
C THR A 501 -24.91 -28.60 -3.54
N LYS A 502 -24.73 -29.79 -2.96
CA LYS A 502 -23.78 -29.96 -1.86
C LYS A 502 -22.35 -29.76 -2.36
N ILE A 503 -21.58 -28.94 -1.64
CA ILE A 503 -20.16 -28.73 -1.85
C ILE A 503 -19.39 -29.03 -0.55
N ASP A 504 -18.07 -29.15 -0.67
CA ASP A 504 -17.17 -29.28 0.48
C ASP A 504 -17.06 -27.96 1.25
N ALA A 505 -16.42 -28.02 2.43
CA ALA A 505 -16.22 -26.84 3.27
C ALA A 505 -15.43 -25.75 2.52
N LEU A 506 -16.03 -24.56 2.42
CA LEU A 506 -15.50 -23.46 1.59
C LEU A 506 -14.13 -22.96 2.07
N PHE A 507 -14.01 -22.75 3.38
CA PHE A 507 -12.80 -22.31 4.05
C PHE A 507 -12.52 -23.25 5.24
N PRO A 508 -11.67 -24.27 5.04
CA PRO A 508 -11.18 -25.10 6.14
C PRO A 508 -10.50 -24.23 7.20
N ARG A 509 -10.69 -24.58 8.48
CA ARG A 509 -10.05 -23.87 9.59
C ARG A 509 -8.54 -24.02 9.51
N VAL A 510 -7.82 -22.93 9.72
CA VAL A 510 -6.36 -22.92 9.81
C VAL A 510 -5.97 -22.82 11.28
N GLU A 511 -5.29 -23.83 11.82
CA GLU A 511 -4.93 -23.90 13.24
C GLU A 511 -3.55 -23.30 13.52
N ASP A 512 -2.60 -23.49 12.60
CA ASP A 512 -1.21 -23.09 12.77
C ASP A 512 -0.77 -22.05 11.74
N ILE A 513 0.30 -21.33 12.07
CA ILE A 513 1.01 -20.48 11.11
C ILE A 513 1.68 -21.39 10.08
N LEU A 514 1.33 -21.23 8.80
CA LEU A 514 1.72 -22.14 7.73
C LEU A 514 3.00 -21.75 7.01
N LEU A 515 3.41 -20.47 7.04
CA LEU A 515 4.70 -20.07 6.49
C LEU A 515 5.74 -20.01 7.61
N ALA A 516 6.90 -20.59 7.32
CA ALA A 516 8.09 -20.36 8.11
C ALA A 516 8.30 -18.85 8.27
N GLN A 517 8.38 -18.40 9.53
CA GLN A 517 8.96 -17.11 9.80
C GLN A 517 10.43 -17.21 9.40
N PRO A 518 11.02 -16.21 8.72
CA PRO A 518 12.46 -16.18 8.56
C PRO A 518 13.04 -16.27 9.95
N ASP A 519 13.73 -17.38 10.18
CA ASP A 519 14.44 -17.61 11.41
C ASP A 519 15.53 -16.54 11.45
N VAL A 520 15.79 -15.91 12.60
CA VAL A 520 16.86 -14.88 12.70
C VAL A 520 18.23 -15.50 12.36
N SER A 521 18.31 -16.83 12.33
CA SER A 521 19.40 -17.68 11.83
C SER A 521 19.55 -17.71 10.29
N ASP A 522 18.49 -17.53 9.50
CA ASP A 522 18.51 -17.74 8.03
C ASP A 522 19.05 -16.55 7.21
N ILE A 523 19.33 -15.41 7.86
CA ILE A 523 20.05 -14.29 7.24
C ILE A 523 21.51 -14.68 6.91
N THR A 524 22.03 -15.77 7.50
CA THR A 524 23.40 -16.24 7.23
C THR A 524 23.57 -17.07 5.96
N VAL A 525 22.49 -17.43 5.23
CA VAL A 525 22.57 -18.43 4.14
C VAL A 525 22.67 -17.83 2.73
N LEU A 526 22.49 -16.52 2.53
CA LEU A 526 22.63 -15.88 1.21
C LEU A 526 23.93 -15.06 1.01
N GLN A 527 24.88 -15.17 1.94
CA GLN A 527 26.24 -14.64 1.77
C GLN A 527 27.26 -15.75 1.99
N LYS A 528 27.43 -16.65 1.02
CA LYS A 528 28.68 -17.38 0.76
C LYS A 528 28.50 -18.36 -0.41
N ASP A 529 28.54 -17.82 -1.62
CA ASP A 529 29.17 -18.51 -2.74
C ASP A 529 30.15 -17.54 -3.38
N GLU A 530 31.31 -17.38 -2.72
CA GLU A 530 32.61 -17.22 -3.38
C GLU A 530 33.76 -17.51 -2.38
N SER A 531 34.22 -18.76 -2.47
CA SER A 531 35.57 -19.29 -2.20
C SER A 531 36.21 -19.24 -0.79
N LYS A 532 36.11 -20.41 -0.12
CA LYS A 532 37.20 -21.31 0.34
C LYS A 532 38.40 -20.72 1.13
N TYR A 533 38.49 -21.06 2.42
CA TYR A 533 39.59 -21.83 3.04
C TYR A 533 39.12 -22.41 4.38
N GLU A 534 39.32 -23.72 4.58
CA GLU A 534 39.09 -24.44 5.83
C GLU A 534 40.20 -24.14 6.85
N SER A 535 39.85 -23.83 8.10
CA SER A 535 40.09 -24.71 9.26
C SER A 535 40.07 -23.94 10.59
N LYS A 536 39.34 -24.53 11.54
CA LYS A 536 39.53 -24.52 13.01
C LYS A 536 39.80 -23.17 13.66
N ASP A 537 38.73 -22.56 14.15
CA ASP A 537 38.56 -22.33 15.60
C ASP A 537 37.11 -21.82 15.81
N GLU A 538 36.38 -22.44 16.75
CA GLU A 538 35.08 -21.96 17.20
C GLU A 538 35.23 -20.56 17.81
N PRO A 539 34.43 -19.55 17.41
CA PRO A 539 34.11 -18.46 18.30
C PRO A 539 32.91 -18.88 19.16
N GLU A 540 33.14 -18.91 20.46
CA GLU A 540 32.15 -19.15 21.51
C GLU A 540 30.87 -18.34 21.28
N ALA A 541 29.74 -18.96 21.68
CA ALA A 541 28.43 -18.36 21.71
C ALA A 541 28.47 -16.96 22.34
N LEU A 542 27.76 -16.01 21.72
CA LEU A 542 27.43 -14.73 22.35
C LEU A 542 26.51 -15.03 23.55
N ASP A 543 27.15 -15.23 24.69
CA ASP A 543 26.55 -15.12 26.02
C ASP A 543 26.08 -13.68 26.19
N LEU A 544 24.81 -13.43 25.87
CA LEU A 544 24.12 -12.18 26.18
C LEU A 544 23.74 -12.15 27.67
N GLY A 545 24.73 -12.39 28.54
CA GLY A 545 24.57 -12.52 29.97
C GLY A 545 23.70 -11.42 30.60
N ASP A 546 22.91 -11.79 31.61
CA ASP A 546 22.14 -10.95 32.54
C ASP A 546 21.45 -9.67 32.00
N LEU A 547 21.15 -9.59 30.70
CA LEU A 547 20.27 -8.55 30.18
C LEU A 547 18.83 -8.94 30.51
N ASN A 548 18.27 -8.29 31.53
CA ASN A 548 16.84 -8.36 31.88
C ASN A 548 15.99 -7.75 30.74
N LEU A 549 15.82 -8.49 29.66
CA LEU A 549 15.02 -8.09 28.51
C LEU A 549 13.57 -7.88 28.96
N ILE A 550 13.02 -6.71 28.62
CA ILE A 550 11.63 -6.35 28.92
C ILE A 550 10.79 -6.47 27.65
N THR A 551 9.53 -6.87 27.82
CA THR A 551 8.54 -6.84 26.73
C THR A 551 8.16 -5.40 26.39
N ILE A 552 7.63 -5.19 25.18
CA ILE A 552 7.12 -3.88 24.75
C ILE A 552 5.98 -3.37 25.65
N ASP A 553 5.15 -4.26 26.20
CA ASP A 553 4.10 -3.90 27.15
C ASP A 553 4.69 -3.26 28.42
N LYS A 554 5.81 -3.81 28.91
CA LYS A 554 6.53 -3.29 30.07
C LYS A 554 7.20 -1.95 29.78
N PHE A 555 7.52 -1.64 28.53
CA PHE A 555 7.96 -0.31 28.12
C PHE A 555 6.79 0.70 28.15
N PHE A 556 5.61 0.34 27.63
CA PHE A 556 4.42 1.21 27.63
C PHE A 556 3.85 1.52 29.02
N GLU A 557 4.22 0.75 30.05
CA GLU A 557 3.94 1.11 31.44
C GLU A 557 4.68 2.39 31.88
N THR A 558 5.73 2.82 31.17
CA THR A 558 6.49 4.03 31.49
C THR A 558 5.92 5.26 30.77
N THR A 559 5.63 6.33 31.52
CA THR A 559 5.16 7.60 30.95
C THR A 559 6.33 8.57 30.83
N ILE A 560 6.77 8.83 29.61
CA ILE A 560 7.81 9.82 29.33
C ILE A 560 7.16 11.05 28.70
N LYS A 561 7.50 12.26 29.19
CA LYS A 561 6.97 13.54 28.68
C LYS A 561 8.10 14.52 28.36
N VAL A 562 7.87 15.41 27.41
CA VAL A 562 8.73 16.59 27.17
C VAL A 562 8.37 17.68 28.17
N GLY A 563 9.35 18.11 28.97
CA GLY A 563 9.21 19.20 29.92
C GLY A 563 10.18 20.35 29.67
N THR A 564 9.81 21.55 30.13
CA THR A 564 10.70 22.73 30.10
C THR A 564 11.23 23.01 31.50
N ILE A 565 12.54 23.16 31.65
CA ILE A 565 13.16 23.52 32.93
C ILE A 565 12.94 25.01 33.16
N ILE A 566 12.18 25.37 34.20
CA ILE A 566 11.85 26.77 34.51
C ILE A 566 12.72 27.35 35.63
N GLU A 567 13.32 26.50 36.46
CA GLU A 567 14.21 26.89 37.54
C GLU A 567 15.27 25.80 37.75
N ALA A 568 16.51 26.20 38.01
CA ALA A 568 17.61 25.30 38.34
C ALA A 568 18.47 25.92 39.44
N VAL A 569 18.75 25.15 40.50
CA VAL A 569 19.56 25.59 41.64
C VAL A 569 20.52 24.48 42.04
N GLU A 570 21.75 24.84 42.38
CA GLU A 570 22.72 23.89 42.91
C GLU A 570 22.32 23.37 44.29
N VAL A 571 22.44 22.07 44.54
CA VAL A 571 22.13 21.51 45.86
C VAL A 571 23.29 21.77 46.81
N PRO A 572 23.08 22.49 47.95
CA PRO A 572 24.14 22.76 48.92
C PRO A 572 24.75 21.45 49.45
N LYS A 573 26.08 21.40 49.57
CA LYS A 573 26.86 20.22 50.00
C LYS A 573 26.87 19.03 49.02
N SER A 574 26.42 19.21 47.77
CA SER A 574 26.59 18.22 46.70
C SER A 574 27.45 18.76 45.56
N SER A 575 28.44 17.97 45.15
CA SER A 575 29.25 18.25 43.96
C SER A 575 28.60 17.81 42.65
N LYS A 576 27.49 17.04 42.70
CA LYS A 576 26.91 16.38 41.51
C LYS A 576 25.47 16.75 41.21
N LEU A 577 24.71 17.27 42.17
CA LEU A 577 23.26 17.41 42.06
C LEU A 577 22.82 18.85 41.75
N LEU A 578 21.89 18.96 40.81
CA LEU A 578 21.05 20.14 40.58
C LEU A 578 19.61 19.83 41.00
N LYS A 579 18.96 20.80 41.62
CA LYS A 579 17.52 20.81 41.88
C LYS A 579 16.84 21.62 40.79
N LEU A 580 15.94 20.98 40.04
CA LEU A 580 15.25 21.55 38.90
C LEU A 580 13.75 21.63 39.16
N GLN A 581 13.10 22.71 38.72
CA GLN A 581 11.66 22.75 38.53
C GLN A 581 11.37 22.56 37.04
N VAL A 582 10.63 21.50 36.70
CA VAL A 582 10.30 21.15 35.32
C VAL A 582 8.80 21.30 35.11
N ASP A 583 8.42 22.17 34.19
CA ASP A 583 7.04 22.28 33.74
C ASP A 583 6.73 21.14 32.76
N LEU A 584 5.74 20.32 33.09
CA LEU A 584 5.23 19.21 32.27
C LEU A 584 3.80 19.48 31.78
N GLY A 585 3.32 20.72 31.84
CA GLY A 585 1.95 21.09 31.50
C GLY A 585 0.94 20.59 32.53
N GLU A 586 1.38 20.42 33.78
CA GLU A 586 0.58 19.97 34.92
C GLU A 586 0.24 21.18 35.83
N ASN A 587 -0.68 21.00 36.79
CA ASN A 587 -1.13 22.08 37.67
C ASN A 587 -0.01 22.71 38.52
N ARG A 588 1.14 22.04 38.64
CA ARG A 588 2.37 22.59 39.22
C ARG A 588 3.60 22.01 38.52
N PRO A 589 4.71 22.75 38.45
CA PRO A 589 6.00 22.20 38.07
C PRO A 589 6.41 21.05 39.01
N ARG A 590 7.14 20.08 38.47
CA ARG A 590 7.70 18.98 39.26
C ARG A 590 9.12 19.30 39.69
N GLN A 591 9.43 18.96 40.94
CA GLN A 591 10.80 19.02 41.42
C GLN A 591 11.56 17.77 40.97
N VAL A 592 12.61 17.93 40.18
CA VAL A 592 13.50 16.86 39.73
C VAL A 592 14.90 17.12 40.25
N VAL A 593 15.50 16.16 40.94
CA VAL A 593 16.87 16.24 41.44
C VAL A 593 17.75 15.40 40.52
N ALA A 594 18.62 16.04 39.73
CA ALA A 594 19.39 15.39 38.67
C ALA A 594 20.90 15.50 38.92
N GLY A 595 21.62 14.40 38.69
CA GLY A 595 23.07 14.28 38.86
C GLY A 595 23.90 14.81 37.69
N ILE A 596 23.57 16.00 37.18
CA ILE A 596 24.13 16.55 35.93
C ILE A 596 24.99 17.80 36.13
N LYS A 597 25.28 18.18 37.39
CA LYS A 597 26.03 19.41 37.73
C LYS A 597 27.43 19.47 37.12
N GLU A 598 28.08 18.32 36.94
CA GLU A 598 29.43 18.24 36.34
C GLU A 598 29.44 18.58 34.84
N PHE A 599 28.27 18.58 34.17
CA PHE A 599 28.15 18.75 32.72
C PHE A 599 27.33 19.97 32.30
N TYR A 600 26.47 20.49 33.19
CA TYR A 600 25.62 21.65 32.92
C TYR A 600 25.62 22.61 34.10
N SER A 601 25.75 23.90 33.82
CA SER A 601 25.50 24.94 34.82
C SER A 601 23.99 25.17 35.03
N ALA A 602 23.60 25.65 36.20
CA ALA A 602 22.19 25.95 36.49
C ALA A 602 21.60 26.98 35.50
N SER A 603 22.38 27.98 35.08
CA SER A 603 21.93 29.01 34.13
C SER A 603 21.66 28.48 32.71
N GLU A 604 22.41 27.48 32.26
CA GLU A 604 22.27 26.93 30.89
C GLU A 604 21.03 26.03 30.73
N LEU A 605 20.48 25.55 31.84
CA LEU A 605 19.35 24.63 31.81
C LEU A 605 18.00 25.36 31.78
N VAL A 606 17.91 26.57 32.33
CA VAL A 606 16.65 27.32 32.36
C VAL A 606 16.21 27.67 30.94
N GLY A 607 14.97 27.31 30.60
CA GLY A 607 14.38 27.47 29.28
C GLY A 607 14.61 26.28 28.33
N THR A 608 15.42 25.29 28.70
CA THR A 608 15.67 24.11 27.85
C THR A 608 14.58 23.05 27.99
N GLN A 609 14.29 22.34 26.90
CA GLN A 609 13.38 21.20 26.91
C GLN A 609 14.14 19.89 27.13
N ALA A 610 13.58 18.97 27.92
CA ALA A 610 14.15 17.66 28.17
C ALA A 610 13.07 16.58 28.34
N CYS A 611 13.42 15.33 28.04
CA CYS A 611 12.55 14.18 28.26
C CYS A 611 12.60 13.76 29.74
N VAL A 612 11.41 13.61 30.35
CA VAL A 612 11.24 13.31 31.77
C VAL A 612 10.35 12.10 31.94
N VAL A 613 10.81 11.10 32.70
CA VAL A 613 9.94 10.01 33.16
C VAL A 613 9.04 10.54 34.27
N ALA A 614 7.73 10.57 34.00
CA ALA A 614 6.72 11.28 34.78
C ALA A 614 5.82 10.37 35.65
N ASN A 615 5.98 9.05 35.60
CA ASN A 615 5.22 8.11 36.45
C ASN A 615 6.10 7.24 37.35
N LEU A 616 7.36 7.63 37.57
CA LEU A 616 8.21 7.02 38.60
C LEU A 616 7.72 7.40 40.01
N LYS A 617 7.85 6.46 40.95
CA LYS A 617 7.61 6.73 42.37
C LYS A 617 8.58 7.81 42.86
N PRO A 618 8.11 8.87 43.54
CA PRO A 618 8.99 9.90 44.07
C PRO A 618 10.06 9.33 45.01
N ALA A 619 11.30 9.81 44.88
CA ALA A 619 12.45 9.37 45.66
C ALA A 619 13.08 10.54 46.41
N LYS A 620 13.67 10.30 47.59
CA LYS A 620 14.43 11.32 48.32
C LYS A 620 15.92 11.20 48.01
N LEU A 621 16.51 12.27 47.50
CA LEU A 621 17.95 12.40 47.21
C LEU A 621 18.51 13.55 48.04
N MET A 622 19.44 13.26 48.95
CA MET A 622 20.03 14.26 49.88
C MET A 622 18.98 15.09 50.63
N GLY A 623 17.88 14.46 51.06
CA GLY A 623 16.78 15.11 51.78
C GLY A 623 15.79 15.88 50.90
N LEU A 624 16.06 16.04 49.60
CA LEU A 624 15.17 16.66 48.62
C LEU A 624 14.33 15.60 47.90
N LEU A 625 13.06 15.90 47.65
CA LEU A 625 12.15 15.02 46.91
C LEU A 625 12.35 15.18 45.39
N SER A 626 12.53 14.07 44.66
CA SER A 626 12.53 14.02 43.19
C SER A 626 11.28 13.31 42.70
N GLU A 627 10.47 13.99 41.90
CA GLU A 627 9.15 13.56 41.42
C GLU A 627 9.16 13.12 39.93
N GLY A 628 10.35 12.88 39.41
CA GLY A 628 10.60 12.41 38.05
C GLY A 628 12.09 12.16 37.81
N MET A 629 12.43 11.70 36.61
CA MET A 629 13.80 11.43 36.18
C MET A 629 14.05 12.04 34.80
N LEU A 630 15.11 12.85 34.66
CA LEU A 630 15.58 13.32 33.36
C LEU A 630 16.30 12.19 32.62
N LEU A 631 16.07 12.08 31.32
CA LEU A 631 16.79 11.15 30.46
C LEU A 631 18.02 11.83 29.85
N ALA A 632 19.16 11.13 29.90
CA ALA A 632 20.42 11.59 29.35
C ALA A 632 21.19 10.42 28.75
N ALA A 633 21.91 10.66 27.66
CA ALA A 633 22.92 9.75 27.14
C ALA A 633 24.29 10.14 27.70
N LYS A 634 25.10 9.15 28.08
CA LYS A 634 26.47 9.36 28.55
C LYS A 634 27.39 8.39 27.84
N ASP A 635 28.43 8.91 27.22
CA ASP A 635 29.49 8.16 26.55
C ASP A 635 30.86 8.79 26.86
N GLU A 636 31.89 8.40 26.09
CA GLU A 636 33.24 8.96 26.16
C GLU A 636 33.33 10.45 25.78
N ASN A 637 32.32 10.98 25.07
CA ASN A 637 32.23 12.37 24.63
C ASN A 637 31.50 13.28 25.62
N GLY A 638 30.92 12.73 26.69
CA GLY A 638 30.29 13.49 27.79
C GLY A 638 28.85 13.07 28.08
N LEU A 639 28.09 13.92 28.78
CA LEU A 639 26.68 13.69 29.09
C LEU A 639 25.81 14.69 28.33
N SER A 640 24.84 14.16 27.56
CA SER A 640 23.87 14.94 26.82
C SER A 640 22.44 14.62 27.25
N LEU A 641 21.67 15.64 27.63
CA LEU A 641 20.23 15.47 27.89
C LEU A 641 19.50 15.04 26.61
N ILE A 642 18.53 14.13 26.74
CA ILE A 642 17.66 13.74 25.63
C ILE A 642 16.57 14.81 25.45
N ARG A 643 16.57 15.46 24.29
CA ARG A 643 15.70 16.60 23.95
C ARG A 643 15.07 16.38 22.57
N PRO A 644 13.86 16.91 22.30
CA PRO A 644 13.32 16.87 20.95
C PRO A 644 14.15 17.78 20.02
N GLU A 645 14.41 17.32 18.80
CA GLU A 645 15.16 18.07 17.77
C GLU A 645 14.53 19.44 17.46
N LYS A 646 13.20 19.53 17.55
CA LYS A 646 12.42 20.78 17.41
C LYS A 646 11.59 21.02 18.67
N PRO A 647 11.42 22.28 19.12
CA PRO A 647 10.60 22.59 20.29
C PRO A 647 9.19 21.97 20.19
N LYS A 648 8.74 21.32 21.27
CA LYS A 648 7.42 20.69 21.38
C LYS A 648 6.56 21.36 22.43
N LYS A 649 5.24 21.16 22.35
CA LYS A 649 4.31 21.63 23.37
C LYS A 649 4.67 20.97 24.71
N ILE A 650 4.73 21.78 25.77
CA ILE A 650 5.04 21.30 27.13
C ILE A 650 4.04 20.20 27.51
N GLY A 651 4.53 19.08 28.05
CA GLY A 651 3.72 17.94 28.49
C GLY A 651 3.40 16.91 27.41
N THR A 652 3.92 17.07 26.18
CA THR A 652 3.78 16.08 25.10
C THR A 652 4.36 14.74 25.54
N LYS A 653 3.59 13.65 25.42
CA LYS A 653 4.06 12.28 25.72
C LYS A 653 4.98 11.78 24.59
N ILE A 654 6.02 11.04 24.96
CA ILE A 654 6.86 10.27 24.03
C ILE A 654 6.20 8.89 23.87
N SER A 655 5.99 8.47 22.62
CA SER A 655 5.36 7.20 22.23
C SER A 655 6.36 6.22 21.69
#